data_AF-A0AAW6JC93-F1
#
_entry.id   AF-A0AAW6JC93-F1
#
_cell.length_a   1.000
_cell.length_b   1.000
_cell.length_c   1.000
_cell.angle_alpha   90.00
_cell.angle_beta   90.00
_cell.angle_gamma   90.00
#
_symmetry.space_group_name_H-M   'P 1'
#
loop_
_entity.id
_entity.type
_entity.pdbx_description
1 polymer ?
#
loop_
_entity_poly.entity_id
_entity_poly.type
_entity_poly.pdbx_seq_one_letter_code
_entity_poly.pdbx_strand_id
1 'polypeptide(L)'
;MMDLYFEIKYLELKWYNQDILTKVTESLVPLSVEYNEHLGIHQVETTIYPKVEGVKRGVLAVRFLNQTSDKPYVELPNGEKKYLSSIKDPETGLEWWFLKERWVEDLNHWSSIAPNIAGTVRLVLQGKICKVLINGSDFTLEQLERYLKVFKNDLWELILDESSVVQGKAKGGQIEGIGEEAIKCIESLVAHAHKVLINPKVELREIQSLKPRKEVRPVNRTFMEISTKANQKYLTSRATESSYNVPENRYVLFALERCYRIIKQIVILAGNKMERFKLQAEKLRAQHDALKDHSKVDRDLVVADLRRIGQRGKKEYWQSHIDTLVAHYKIPLSDEPLSEKLRIKIEGATHRGDGFFFQIWSNDRYKKPVDRYYVLALGGEFEGLLKVIETGMELEFDCEYHTNRHEKFVNLHFDDIHSVTFINSKKMEYAVTLYEKEIDIGIELSERNWIRKLTDKELREQEKEKSALRNRIAYYEYQQMLSIQVYEKSEPKLRVLKTIINQLKDMGVKPSSLFPNSMTFVQNPNYQAIHNNYKNLRKAMNLQDENLLISLEKIDEIGLVNMPLLYERWSLIQIIMVLKNVFRFVPQDDWKYSVINAIKSNSSDISIDLVNDNGKRNITLWYEKRLPNKKKPDFTLDLTWFEEDDLNNSRAHHKKFIMDSKFYDKATFVRDGGLIAKINELYEGKNYSEDGQNPVFLIHPCNNVIDKRVTAQDWGKYSYLGEVDYQGNGEYYAHDRGAIYLNPIDDRLYSDELQRLLGMFLQYKLDSDMHRYGSDKTLAVPMCIRCGSNNLVKIEKNTVWYDKDNVQRTKTQRSVWMTCSECEQMQVYNHCSSRNHQSRIIKNGLYWSYHSARAIEIFNIKCPECGSWGGW
;
A
#
# COMPACT_ATOMS: atom_id res chain seq x y z
N MET A 1 16.26 24.62 -40.79
CA MET A 1 16.37 24.78 -39.33
C MET A 1 15.75 26.12 -38.99
N MET A 2 14.64 26.12 -38.27
CA MET A 2 14.02 27.35 -37.76
C MET A 2 14.81 27.78 -36.53
N ASP A 3 15.31 29.02 -36.47
CA ASP A 3 16.02 29.51 -35.29
C ASP A 3 15.10 29.44 -34.06
N LEU A 4 15.56 28.78 -33.00
CA LEU A 4 14.85 28.69 -31.73
C LEU A 4 14.83 30.08 -31.08
N TYR A 5 13.63 30.59 -30.80
CA TYR A 5 13.42 31.90 -30.20
C TYR A 5 13.30 31.85 -28.66
N PHE A 6 13.41 30.65 -28.09
CA PHE A 6 13.40 30.39 -26.65
C PHE A 6 14.33 29.22 -26.33
N GLU A 7 14.75 29.14 -25.08
CA GLU A 7 15.41 27.97 -24.52
C GLU A 7 14.75 27.56 -23.21
N ILE A 8 14.84 26.28 -22.88
CA ILE A 8 14.33 25.73 -21.63
C ILE A 8 15.50 25.13 -20.85
N LYS A 9 15.64 25.49 -19.57
CA LYS A 9 16.68 24.99 -18.67
C LYS A 9 16.10 24.57 -17.32
N TYR A 10 16.89 23.81 -16.59
CA TYR A 10 16.67 23.61 -15.16
C TYR A 10 17.40 24.65 -14.35
N LEU A 11 16.70 25.29 -13.41
CA LEU A 11 17.29 26.27 -12.50
C LEU A 11 17.19 25.79 -11.06
N GLU A 12 18.26 25.94 -10.27
CA GLU A 12 18.18 25.92 -8.81
C GLU A 12 18.09 27.37 -8.31
N LEU A 13 16.96 27.71 -7.68
CA LEU A 13 16.68 29.05 -7.18
C LEU A 13 16.82 29.07 -5.66
N LYS A 14 17.73 29.91 -5.13
CA LYS A 14 17.82 30.17 -3.69
C LYS A 14 17.18 31.49 -3.34
N TRP A 15 16.22 31.47 -2.43
CA TRP A 15 15.52 32.65 -1.96
C TRP A 15 15.88 32.93 -0.51
N TYR A 16 15.95 34.22 -0.16
CA TYR A 16 16.06 34.63 1.25
C TYR A 16 14.69 34.61 1.93
N ASN A 17 13.66 35.08 1.21
CA ASN A 17 12.26 35.07 1.60
C ASN A 17 11.38 34.99 0.33
N GLN A 18 10.06 35.11 0.44
CA GLN A 18 9.15 34.88 -0.70
C GLN A 18 9.39 35.83 -1.89
N ASP A 19 10.02 36.99 -1.66
CA ASP A 19 10.16 38.07 -2.64
C ASP A 19 11.61 38.27 -3.11
N ILE A 20 12.60 37.89 -2.29
CA ILE A 20 14.02 38.18 -2.55
C ILE A 20 14.74 36.91 -3.04
N LEU A 21 15.06 36.90 -4.34
CA LEU A 21 15.91 35.88 -4.97
C LEU A 21 17.39 36.23 -4.73
N THR A 22 18.15 35.27 -4.21
CA THR A 22 19.57 35.46 -3.85
C THR A 22 20.54 34.81 -4.82
N LYS A 23 20.16 33.69 -5.44
CA LYS A 23 21.01 32.97 -6.38
C LYS A 23 20.20 32.17 -7.39
N VAL A 24 20.69 32.16 -8.62
CA VAL A 24 20.23 31.28 -9.70
C VAL A 24 21.39 30.40 -10.13
N THR A 25 21.21 29.08 -10.12
CA THR A 25 22.16 28.14 -10.72
C THR A 25 21.50 27.50 -11.93
N GLU A 26 22.05 27.69 -13.13
CA GLU A 26 21.52 27.11 -14.36
C GLU A 26 22.06 25.71 -14.63
N SER A 27 21.27 24.89 -15.33
CA SER A 27 21.75 23.66 -15.95
C SER A 27 22.78 23.99 -17.04
N LEU A 28 23.87 23.21 -17.09
CA LEU A 28 24.95 23.36 -18.06
C LEU A 28 24.45 23.36 -19.50
N VAL A 29 23.47 22.51 -19.81
CA VAL A 29 22.90 22.35 -21.16
C VAL A 29 21.39 22.67 -21.11
N PRO A 30 20.85 23.40 -22.09
CA PRO A 30 19.41 23.52 -22.28
C PRO A 30 18.78 22.21 -22.76
N LEU A 31 17.49 22.04 -22.49
CA LEU A 31 16.74 20.89 -23.00
C LEU A 31 16.66 20.94 -24.54
N SER A 32 16.82 19.77 -25.16
CA SER A 32 16.67 19.63 -26.61
C SER A 32 15.23 19.94 -27.02
N VAL A 33 15.06 20.88 -27.95
CA VAL A 33 13.76 21.24 -28.50
C VAL A 33 13.68 20.80 -29.95
N GLU A 34 12.76 19.89 -30.24
CA GLU A 34 12.45 19.43 -31.58
C GLU A 34 11.23 20.17 -32.12
N TYR A 35 11.18 20.41 -33.43
CA TYR A 35 10.00 20.99 -34.08
C TYR A 35 9.31 19.93 -34.93
N ASN A 36 8.03 19.68 -34.63
CA ASN A 36 7.21 18.76 -35.39
C ASN A 36 6.48 19.53 -36.50
N GLU A 37 6.99 19.46 -37.73
CA GLU A 37 6.45 20.19 -38.89
C GLU A 37 5.01 19.78 -39.23
N HIS A 38 4.62 18.52 -38.99
CA HIS A 38 3.27 18.02 -39.27
C HIS A 38 2.21 18.58 -38.31
N LEU A 39 2.59 18.78 -37.04
CA LEU A 39 1.69 19.25 -35.99
C LEU A 39 1.83 20.76 -35.72
N GLY A 40 2.85 21.41 -36.27
CA GLY A 40 3.14 22.83 -36.06
C GLY A 40 3.53 23.18 -34.62
N ILE A 41 4.07 22.22 -33.86
CA ILE A 41 4.37 22.37 -32.43
C ILE A 41 5.84 22.07 -32.11
N HIS A 42 6.37 22.71 -31.08
CA HIS A 42 7.64 22.33 -30.48
C HIS A 42 7.43 21.16 -29.50
N GLN A 43 8.40 20.25 -29.41
CA GLN A 43 8.43 19.14 -28.46
C GLN A 43 9.74 19.17 -27.69
N VAL A 44 9.65 18.95 -26.39
CA VAL A 44 10.79 18.89 -25.47
C VAL A 44 10.60 17.67 -24.59
N GLU A 45 11.64 16.88 -24.38
CA GLU A 45 11.60 15.76 -23.44
C GLU A 45 12.41 16.05 -22.19
N THR A 46 11.89 15.60 -21.05
CA THR A 46 12.58 15.66 -19.77
C THR A 46 12.08 14.58 -18.81
N THR A 47 12.56 14.52 -17.57
CA THR A 47 12.14 13.53 -16.57
C THR A 47 11.64 14.15 -15.26
N ILE A 48 10.77 13.44 -14.52
CA ILE A 48 10.55 13.71 -13.09
C ILE A 48 11.87 13.48 -12.36
N TYR A 49 12.22 14.39 -11.45
CA TYR A 49 13.53 14.41 -10.78
C TYR A 49 14.74 14.40 -11.75
N PRO A 50 14.87 15.41 -12.62
CA PRO A 50 15.90 15.46 -13.66
C PRO A 50 17.32 15.37 -13.08
N LYS A 51 18.17 14.56 -13.72
CA LYS A 51 19.57 14.32 -13.32
C LYS A 51 20.47 15.40 -13.93
N VAL A 52 20.57 16.55 -13.28
CA VAL A 52 21.39 17.68 -13.76
C VAL A 52 22.52 17.98 -12.78
N GLU A 53 23.75 17.95 -13.26
CA GLU A 53 24.93 18.27 -12.47
C GLU A 53 24.87 19.72 -11.97
N GLY A 54 25.08 19.93 -10.66
CA GLY A 54 24.99 21.24 -10.01
C GLY A 54 23.58 21.72 -9.63
N VAL A 55 22.52 20.99 -9.98
CA VAL A 55 21.12 21.36 -9.71
C VAL A 55 20.43 20.27 -8.89
N LYS A 56 20.26 20.48 -7.58
CA LYS A 56 19.65 19.49 -6.65
C LYS A 56 18.12 19.54 -6.62
N ARG A 57 17.53 20.71 -6.83
CA ARG A 57 16.07 20.97 -6.82
C ARG A 57 15.66 21.81 -8.03
N GLY A 58 15.90 21.28 -9.21
CA GLY A 58 15.70 21.99 -10.47
C GLY A 58 14.23 22.32 -10.74
N VAL A 59 13.93 23.60 -10.98
CA VAL A 59 12.66 24.04 -11.58
C VAL A 59 12.84 24.21 -13.08
N LEU A 60 11.84 23.81 -13.87
CA LEU A 60 11.83 24.04 -15.30
C LEU A 60 11.56 25.53 -15.57
N ALA A 61 12.47 26.20 -16.26
CA ALA A 61 12.35 27.62 -16.60
C ALA A 61 12.62 27.84 -18.09
N VAL A 62 12.02 28.90 -18.61
CA VAL A 62 12.07 29.30 -20.01
C VAL A 62 12.71 30.67 -20.12
N ARG A 63 13.65 30.84 -21.04
CA ARG A 63 14.21 32.13 -21.41
C ARG A 63 13.89 32.40 -22.88
N PHE A 64 13.42 33.61 -23.18
CA PHE A 64 13.24 34.05 -24.56
C PHE A 64 14.56 34.61 -25.08
N LEU A 65 14.92 34.25 -26.31
CA LEU A 65 16.11 34.73 -27.01
C LEU A 65 15.78 35.95 -27.90
N ASN A 66 14.49 36.23 -28.11
CA ASN A 66 13.98 37.40 -28.83
C ASN A 66 13.37 38.46 -27.88
N GLN A 67 13.11 39.66 -28.39
CA GLN A 67 12.42 40.72 -27.64
C GLN A 67 10.93 40.35 -27.44
N THR A 68 10.44 40.46 -26.20
CA THR A 68 9.19 39.88 -25.70
C THR A 68 7.99 40.86 -25.73
N SER A 69 6.77 40.35 -26.00
CA SER A 69 5.51 41.08 -25.79
C SER A 69 4.46 40.33 -24.93
N ASP A 70 4.48 38.99 -24.89
CA ASP A 70 3.39 38.19 -24.31
C ASP A 70 3.83 37.29 -23.16
N LYS A 71 3.01 37.23 -22.09
CA LYS A 71 3.30 36.45 -20.88
C LYS A 71 3.07 34.94 -21.11
N PRO A 72 4.09 34.07 -20.92
CA PRO A 72 3.95 32.63 -21.13
C PRO A 72 3.03 31.97 -20.09
N TYR A 73 2.36 30.89 -20.48
CA TYR A 73 1.46 30.14 -19.61
C TYR A 73 1.44 28.64 -19.90
N VAL A 74 1.06 27.86 -18.91
CA VAL A 74 0.72 26.43 -19.03
C VAL A 74 -0.78 26.31 -19.24
N GLU A 75 -1.17 25.54 -20.26
CA GLU A 75 -2.57 25.15 -20.51
C GLU A 75 -2.85 23.80 -19.84
N LEU A 76 -3.79 23.78 -18.90
CA LEU A 76 -4.23 22.56 -18.20
C LEU A 76 -5.27 21.78 -19.03
N PRO A 77 -5.45 20.47 -18.79
CA PRO A 77 -6.41 19.64 -19.55
C PRO A 77 -7.86 20.11 -19.49
N ASN A 78 -8.24 20.83 -18.42
CA ASN A 78 -9.55 21.44 -18.22
C ASN A 78 -9.74 22.78 -18.97
N GLY A 79 -8.73 23.24 -19.71
CA GLY A 79 -8.72 24.53 -20.42
C GLY A 79 -8.31 25.74 -19.56
N GLU A 80 -7.98 25.54 -18.28
CA GLU A 80 -7.50 26.59 -17.40
C GLU A 80 -6.06 26.99 -17.76
N LYS A 81 -5.74 28.29 -17.63
CA LYS A 81 -4.42 28.86 -17.95
C LYS A 81 -3.68 29.27 -16.68
N LYS A 82 -2.48 28.72 -16.47
CA LYS A 82 -1.56 29.12 -15.39
C LYS A 82 -0.37 29.90 -15.94
N TYR A 83 -0.32 31.20 -15.67
CA TYR A 83 0.75 32.07 -16.14
C TYR A 83 2.07 31.86 -15.37
N LEU A 84 3.19 31.91 -16.08
CA LEU A 84 4.52 31.87 -15.48
C LEU A 84 4.87 33.25 -14.89
N SER A 85 5.76 33.24 -13.89
CA SER A 85 6.34 34.44 -13.28
C SER A 85 7.75 34.66 -13.80
N SER A 86 8.09 35.92 -14.06
CA SER A 86 9.45 36.33 -14.42
C SER A 86 10.30 36.50 -13.16
N ILE A 87 11.55 36.07 -13.25
CA ILE A 87 12.63 36.37 -12.31
C ILE A 87 13.85 36.87 -13.08
N LYS A 88 14.61 37.74 -12.44
CA LYS A 88 15.88 38.22 -12.97
C LYS A 88 17.01 37.62 -12.16
N ASP A 89 17.95 36.98 -12.83
CA ASP A 89 19.15 36.46 -12.18
C ASP A 89 19.97 37.63 -11.61
N PRO A 90 20.23 37.67 -10.28
CA PRO A 90 21.00 38.74 -9.67
C PRO A 90 22.45 38.83 -10.17
N GLU A 91 23.04 37.71 -10.61
CA GLU A 91 24.44 37.67 -11.04
C GLU A 91 24.57 38.01 -12.53
N THR A 92 23.77 37.38 -13.39
CA THR A 92 23.90 37.51 -14.85
C THR A 92 22.97 38.56 -15.46
N GLY A 93 21.94 39.00 -14.74
CA GLY A 93 20.91 39.91 -15.24
C GLY A 93 19.92 39.29 -16.22
N LEU A 94 20.02 37.98 -16.49
CA LEU A 94 19.13 37.25 -17.40
C LEU A 94 17.71 37.13 -16.84
N GLU A 95 16.72 37.23 -17.72
CA GLU A 95 15.31 37.08 -17.36
C GLU A 95 14.82 35.65 -17.65
N TRP A 96 14.32 34.98 -16.62
CA TRP A 96 13.83 33.61 -16.67
C TRP A 96 12.35 33.55 -16.25
N TRP A 97 11.56 32.78 -16.99
CA TRP A 97 10.14 32.54 -16.69
C TRP A 97 9.96 31.14 -16.13
N PHE A 98 9.34 31.03 -14.96
CA PHE A 98 9.05 29.74 -14.34
C PHE A 98 7.68 29.75 -13.65
N LEU A 99 7.14 28.57 -13.34
CA LEU A 99 5.85 28.45 -12.68
C LEU A 99 6.01 28.64 -11.16
N LYS A 100 5.41 29.70 -10.61
CA LYS A 100 5.45 30.06 -9.17
C LYS A 100 4.11 29.67 -8.53
N GLU A 101 4.09 28.64 -7.67
CA GLU A 101 2.83 28.13 -7.10
C GLU A 101 2.76 28.21 -5.58
N ARG A 102 3.58 27.44 -4.86
CA ARG A 102 3.49 27.35 -3.40
C ARG A 102 4.83 27.66 -2.73
N TRP A 103 4.81 28.60 -1.79
CA TRP A 103 5.95 28.87 -0.93
C TRP A 103 6.11 27.78 0.13
N VAL A 104 7.33 27.32 0.35
CA VAL A 104 7.70 26.36 1.39
C VAL A 104 8.64 27.07 2.37
N GLU A 105 8.10 27.45 3.52
CA GLU A 105 8.80 28.26 4.54
C GLU A 105 10.07 27.58 5.07
N ASP A 106 9.99 26.29 5.43
CA ASP A 106 11.12 25.52 5.98
C ASP A 106 12.37 25.51 5.09
N LEU A 107 12.17 25.72 3.79
CA LEU A 107 13.20 25.59 2.76
C LEU A 107 13.44 26.91 2.02
N ASN A 108 12.74 27.99 2.39
CA ASN A 108 12.73 29.29 1.70
C ASN A 108 12.78 29.13 0.18
N HIS A 109 11.79 28.43 -0.40
CA HIS A 109 11.71 28.27 -1.85
C HIS A 109 10.28 28.19 -2.37
N TRP A 110 10.12 28.56 -3.64
CA TRP A 110 8.89 28.33 -4.39
C TRP A 110 8.91 26.94 -4.99
N SER A 111 7.95 26.10 -4.61
CA SER A 111 7.70 24.82 -5.27
C SER A 111 6.82 25.05 -6.50
N SER A 112 7.16 24.36 -7.59
CA SER A 112 6.36 24.29 -8.81
C SER A 112 6.01 22.83 -9.09
N ILE A 113 4.88 22.59 -9.74
CA ILE A 113 4.48 21.22 -10.12
C ILE A 113 5.38 20.70 -11.26
N ALA A 114 6.08 21.55 -12.02
CA ALA A 114 6.83 21.17 -13.22
C ALA A 114 7.85 20.00 -13.07
N PRO A 115 8.69 19.90 -12.01
CA PRO A 115 9.57 18.74 -11.82
C PRO A 115 8.88 17.47 -11.28
N ASN A 116 7.58 17.54 -10.90
CA ASN A 116 6.80 16.45 -10.29
C ASN A 116 5.63 15.94 -11.17
N ILE A 117 5.36 16.57 -12.32
CA ILE A 117 4.40 16.08 -13.31
C ILE A 117 5.11 15.04 -14.16
N ALA A 118 4.57 13.83 -14.25
CA ALA A 118 4.92 12.93 -15.34
C ALA A 118 3.75 12.94 -16.35
N GLY A 119 4.04 12.95 -17.65
CA GLY A 119 3.05 13.14 -18.71
C GLY A 119 3.40 14.26 -19.68
N THR A 120 2.38 14.86 -20.32
CA THR A 120 2.57 15.97 -21.28
C THR A 120 2.09 17.29 -20.70
N VAL A 121 2.97 18.28 -20.61
CA VAL A 121 2.63 19.67 -20.28
C VAL A 121 2.53 20.48 -21.57
N ARG A 122 1.41 21.20 -21.77
CA ARG A 122 1.25 22.13 -22.89
C ARG A 122 1.67 23.54 -22.45
N LEU A 123 2.86 23.93 -22.86
CA LEU A 123 3.43 25.24 -22.59
C LEU A 123 3.17 26.14 -23.80
N VAL A 124 2.52 27.28 -23.60
CA VAL A 124 2.25 28.26 -24.67
C VAL A 124 3.25 29.40 -24.57
N LEU A 125 4.06 29.55 -25.61
CA LEU A 125 5.15 30.51 -25.72
C LEU A 125 4.88 31.41 -26.94
N GLN A 126 4.60 32.70 -26.72
CA GLN A 126 4.27 33.67 -27.79
C GLN A 126 3.20 33.14 -28.78
N GLY A 127 2.13 32.52 -28.25
CA GLY A 127 1.05 31.94 -29.04
C GLY A 127 1.34 30.59 -29.72
N LYS A 128 2.59 30.09 -29.66
CA LYS A 128 2.97 28.76 -30.17
C LYS A 128 2.96 27.72 -29.05
N ILE A 129 2.59 26.50 -29.40
CA ILE A 129 2.51 25.38 -28.45
C ILE A 129 3.86 24.65 -28.42
N CYS A 130 4.40 24.51 -27.21
CA CYS A 130 5.51 23.62 -26.87
C CYS A 130 4.99 22.51 -25.95
N LYS A 131 5.04 21.26 -26.41
CA LYS A 131 4.73 20.09 -25.58
C LYS A 131 5.98 19.64 -24.83
N VAL A 132 5.95 19.72 -23.51
CA VAL A 132 6.99 19.16 -22.65
C VAL A 132 6.55 17.76 -22.21
N LEU A 133 7.23 16.74 -22.71
CA LEU A 133 7.06 15.34 -22.33
C LEU A 133 7.94 15.09 -21.10
N ILE A 134 7.34 14.69 -19.99
CA ILE A 134 8.04 14.44 -18.73
C ILE A 134 7.93 12.95 -18.37
N ASN A 135 9.02 12.22 -18.53
CA ASN A 135 9.15 10.78 -18.27
C ASN A 135 9.56 10.48 -16.82
N GLY A 136 9.37 9.26 -16.31
CA GLY A 136 10.08 8.81 -15.12
C GLY A 136 11.46 8.29 -15.48
N SER A 137 12.49 8.53 -14.65
CA SER A 137 13.82 7.94 -14.88
C SER A 137 13.75 6.41 -15.03
N ASP A 138 12.82 5.78 -14.30
CA ASP A 138 12.54 4.34 -14.32
C ASP A 138 11.13 3.98 -14.87
N PHE A 139 10.36 4.97 -15.36
CA PHE A 139 8.97 4.75 -15.83
C PHE A 139 8.70 5.38 -17.20
N THR A 140 8.15 4.59 -18.13
CA THR A 140 7.73 5.08 -19.46
C THR A 140 6.40 5.84 -19.40
N LEU A 141 6.11 6.68 -20.41
CA LEU A 141 4.81 7.36 -20.51
C LEU A 141 3.63 6.38 -20.49
N GLU A 142 3.73 5.26 -21.22
CA GLU A 142 2.71 4.21 -21.25
C GLU A 142 2.46 3.61 -19.86
N GLN A 143 3.53 3.39 -19.09
CA GLN A 143 3.45 2.92 -17.72
C GLN A 143 2.71 3.92 -16.83
N LEU A 144 2.98 5.22 -16.97
CA LEU A 144 2.30 6.29 -16.22
C LEU A 144 0.82 6.41 -16.59
N GLU A 145 0.48 6.28 -17.87
CA GLU A 145 -0.93 6.21 -18.32
C GLU A 145 -1.64 4.98 -17.75
N ARG A 146 -0.95 3.84 -17.65
CA ARG A 146 -1.47 2.64 -16.97
C ARG A 146 -1.73 2.91 -15.49
N TYR A 147 -0.85 3.61 -14.77
CA TYR A 147 -1.09 4.03 -13.38
C TYR A 147 -2.39 4.81 -13.24
N LEU A 148 -2.60 5.82 -14.09
CA LEU A 148 -3.83 6.64 -14.05
C LEU A 148 -5.08 5.82 -14.35
N LYS A 149 -5.02 4.94 -15.36
CA LYS A 149 -6.13 4.06 -15.71
C LYS A 149 -6.49 3.13 -14.56
N VAL A 150 -5.48 2.51 -13.95
CA VAL A 150 -5.66 1.61 -12.82
C VAL A 150 -6.23 2.34 -11.61
N PHE A 151 -5.70 3.53 -11.27
CA PHE A 151 -6.24 4.39 -10.21
C PHE A 151 -7.74 4.67 -10.39
N LYS A 152 -8.17 5.07 -11.59
CA LYS A 152 -9.58 5.34 -11.88
C LYS A 152 -10.43 4.07 -11.74
N ASN A 153 -9.97 2.96 -12.30
CA ASN A 153 -10.70 1.70 -12.26
C ASN A 153 -10.85 1.17 -10.83
N ASP A 154 -9.78 1.22 -10.03
CA ASP A 154 -9.80 0.75 -8.64
C ASP A 154 -10.69 1.63 -7.76
N LEU A 155 -10.74 2.95 -8.01
CA LEU A 155 -11.68 3.84 -7.33
C LEU A 155 -13.12 3.49 -7.67
N TRP A 156 -13.44 3.32 -8.96
CA TRP A 156 -14.78 2.92 -9.39
C TRP A 156 -15.19 1.58 -8.80
N GLU A 157 -14.26 0.63 -8.77
CA GLU A 157 -14.50 -0.68 -8.16
C GLU A 157 -14.78 -0.54 -6.66
N LEU A 158 -13.93 0.19 -5.95
CA LEU A 158 -14.06 0.37 -4.51
C LEU A 158 -15.45 0.93 -4.16
N ILE A 159 -15.90 1.96 -4.88
CA ILE A 159 -17.17 2.68 -4.64
C ILE A 159 -18.40 1.87 -5.04
N LEU A 160 -18.35 1.13 -6.14
CA LEU A 160 -19.50 0.37 -6.67
C LEU A 160 -19.64 -1.02 -6.06
N ASP A 161 -18.56 -1.65 -5.62
CA ASP A 161 -18.55 -3.04 -5.14
C ASP A 161 -18.81 -3.12 -3.63
N GLU A 162 -20.06 -2.94 -3.16
CA GLU A 162 -20.36 -3.03 -1.72
C GLU A 162 -20.42 -4.46 -1.18
N SER A 163 -20.84 -5.44 -1.99
CA SER A 163 -20.74 -6.84 -1.59
C SER A 163 -19.34 -7.36 -1.87
N SER A 164 -18.48 -7.30 -0.85
CA SER A 164 -17.27 -8.14 -0.87
C SER A 164 -17.73 -9.58 -1.07
N VAL A 165 -17.35 -10.18 -2.20
CA VAL A 165 -17.66 -11.57 -2.57
C VAL A 165 -17.30 -12.55 -1.43
N VAL A 166 -16.33 -12.16 -0.60
CA VAL A 166 -15.86 -12.92 0.56
C VAL A 166 -16.86 -12.89 1.73
N GLN A 167 -17.63 -11.81 1.88
CA GLN A 167 -18.68 -11.68 2.91
C GLN A 167 -19.97 -12.42 2.53
N GLY A 168 -20.21 -12.66 1.23
CA GLY A 168 -21.40 -13.38 0.74
C GLY A 168 -21.52 -14.85 1.19
N LYS A 169 -20.44 -15.48 1.67
CA LYS A 169 -20.52 -16.82 2.29
C LYS A 169 -21.00 -16.80 3.76
N ALA A 170 -20.89 -15.66 4.45
CA ALA A 170 -21.25 -15.54 5.87
C ALA A 170 -22.74 -15.28 6.11
N LYS A 171 -23.48 -14.80 5.10
CA LYS A 171 -24.94 -14.70 5.11
C LYS A 171 -25.47 -15.77 4.16
N GLY A 172 -26.20 -16.75 4.70
CA GLY A 172 -26.60 -17.95 3.98
C GLY A 172 -27.16 -17.71 2.57
N GLY A 173 -26.56 -18.39 1.58
CA GLY A 173 -27.24 -18.92 0.40
C GLY A 173 -27.84 -17.96 -0.64
N GLN A 174 -27.83 -16.64 -0.44
CA GLN A 174 -28.29 -15.69 -1.47
C GLN A 174 -27.12 -14.99 -2.14
N ILE A 175 -27.01 -15.22 -3.44
CA ILE A 175 -26.06 -14.58 -4.35
C ILE A 175 -26.50 -13.12 -4.53
N GLU A 176 -26.28 -12.28 -3.51
CA GLU A 176 -26.41 -10.82 -3.64
C GLU A 176 -25.05 -10.22 -4.01
N GLY A 177 -24.53 -10.69 -5.14
CA GLY A 177 -23.65 -9.88 -5.96
C GLY A 177 -24.51 -8.95 -6.82
N ILE A 178 -23.95 -7.82 -7.21
CA ILE A 178 -24.46 -6.81 -8.16
C ILE A 178 -25.13 -7.40 -9.45
N GLY A 179 -24.97 -8.69 -9.75
CA GLY A 179 -25.30 -9.31 -11.03
C GLY A 179 -26.78 -9.33 -11.39
N GLU A 180 -27.63 -10.08 -10.68
CA GLU A 180 -28.89 -10.51 -11.31
C GLU A 180 -29.97 -9.42 -11.35
N GLU A 181 -30.13 -8.64 -10.27
CA GLU A 181 -31.10 -7.54 -10.23
C GLU A 181 -30.70 -6.39 -11.16
N ALA A 182 -29.41 -6.02 -11.19
CA ALA A 182 -28.92 -4.98 -12.08
C ALA A 182 -29.03 -5.39 -13.54
N ILE A 183 -28.69 -6.64 -13.89
CA ILE A 183 -28.84 -7.16 -15.26
C ILE A 183 -30.31 -7.11 -15.70
N LYS A 184 -31.25 -7.56 -14.87
CA LYS A 184 -32.69 -7.48 -15.15
C LYS A 184 -33.14 -6.02 -15.35
N CYS A 185 -32.66 -5.10 -14.53
CA CYS A 185 -32.92 -3.66 -14.69
C CYS A 185 -32.37 -3.12 -16.02
N ILE A 186 -31.15 -3.51 -16.42
CA ILE A 186 -30.51 -3.10 -17.68
C ILE A 186 -31.30 -3.62 -18.88
N GLU A 187 -31.68 -4.90 -18.87
CA GLU A 187 -32.47 -5.51 -19.94
C GLU A 187 -33.83 -4.83 -20.10
N SER A 188 -34.53 -4.60 -18.98
CA SER A 188 -35.82 -3.90 -18.94
C SER A 188 -35.68 -2.46 -19.43
N LEU A 189 -34.69 -1.71 -18.94
CA LEU A 189 -34.43 -0.33 -19.34
C LEU A 189 -34.25 -0.21 -20.85
N VAL A 190 -33.38 -1.04 -21.45
CA VAL A 190 -33.10 -0.97 -22.90
C VAL A 190 -34.32 -1.35 -23.72
N ALA A 191 -35.09 -2.37 -23.30
CA ALA A 191 -36.32 -2.76 -23.99
C ALA A 191 -37.36 -1.64 -24.02
N HIS A 192 -37.58 -0.96 -22.89
CA HIS A 192 -38.52 0.16 -22.81
C HIS A 192 -38.00 1.42 -23.51
N ALA A 193 -36.69 1.71 -23.42
CA ALA A 193 -36.07 2.81 -24.15
C ALA A 193 -36.25 2.65 -25.67
N HIS A 194 -36.08 1.44 -26.20
CA HIS A 194 -36.32 1.14 -27.61
C HIS A 194 -37.79 1.38 -28.01
N LYS A 195 -38.75 1.00 -27.16
CA LYS A 195 -40.19 1.25 -27.40
C LYS A 195 -40.52 2.74 -27.40
N VAL A 196 -39.91 3.52 -26.50
CA VAL A 196 -40.08 4.99 -26.47
C VAL A 196 -39.47 5.64 -27.70
N LEU A 197 -38.33 5.16 -28.19
CA LEU A 197 -37.73 5.67 -29.42
C LEU A 197 -38.60 5.42 -30.66
N ILE A 198 -39.26 4.26 -30.76
CA ILE A 198 -40.17 3.95 -31.88
C ILE A 198 -41.37 4.91 -31.90
N ASN A 199 -41.91 5.26 -30.73
CA ASN A 199 -43.07 6.14 -30.62
C ASN A 199 -42.88 7.20 -29.52
N PRO A 200 -42.01 8.21 -29.78
CA PRO A 200 -41.71 9.24 -28.81
C PRO A 200 -42.85 10.27 -28.76
N LYS A 201 -43.02 10.93 -27.61
CA LYS A 201 -44.03 11.97 -27.48
C LYS A 201 -43.68 13.11 -28.43
N VAL A 202 -44.68 13.60 -29.16
CA VAL A 202 -44.52 14.69 -30.12
C VAL A 202 -45.45 15.84 -29.77
N GLU A 203 -44.92 17.05 -29.87
CA GLU A 203 -45.70 18.28 -29.83
C GLU A 203 -45.67 18.91 -31.23
N LEU A 204 -46.84 19.29 -31.75
CA LEU A 204 -46.92 20.02 -33.02
C LEU A 204 -46.70 21.51 -32.75
N ARG A 205 -45.61 22.07 -33.27
CA ARG A 205 -45.32 23.50 -33.17
C ARG A 205 -45.81 24.23 -34.40
N GLU A 206 -46.50 25.34 -34.20
CA GLU A 206 -46.90 26.23 -35.29
C GLU A 206 -45.69 27.03 -35.78
N ILE A 207 -45.38 26.89 -37.06
CA ILE A 207 -44.34 27.63 -37.78
C ILE A 207 -44.94 28.36 -38.96
N GLN A 208 -44.18 29.31 -39.52
CA GLN A 208 -44.53 29.95 -40.78
C GLN A 208 -43.69 29.36 -41.91
N SER A 209 -44.34 28.87 -42.97
CA SER A 209 -43.66 28.31 -44.15
C SER A 209 -44.35 28.78 -45.43
N LEU A 210 -43.63 28.75 -46.55
CA LEU A 210 -44.19 29.07 -47.86
C LEU A 210 -45.07 27.93 -48.36
N LYS A 211 -46.34 28.21 -48.64
CA LYS A 211 -47.27 27.26 -49.25
C LYS A 211 -47.83 27.79 -50.57
N PRO A 212 -48.22 26.91 -51.51
CA PRO A 212 -48.93 27.33 -52.71
C PRO A 212 -50.14 28.16 -52.34
N ARG A 213 -50.40 29.26 -53.06
CA ARG A 213 -51.47 30.22 -52.74
C ARG A 213 -52.84 29.60 -52.42
N LYS A 214 -53.17 28.44 -52.99
CA LYS A 214 -54.41 27.68 -52.77
C LYS A 214 -54.51 26.95 -51.42
N GLU A 215 -53.39 26.72 -50.75
CA GLU A 215 -53.27 25.94 -49.50
C GLU A 215 -52.86 26.78 -48.29
N VAL A 216 -52.81 28.11 -48.46
CA VAL A 216 -52.33 29.05 -47.46
C VAL A 216 -53.40 29.30 -46.40
N ARG A 217 -52.99 29.19 -45.13
CA ARG A 217 -53.76 29.63 -43.97
C ARG A 217 -53.27 31.03 -43.54
N PRO A 218 -54.16 32.01 -43.34
CA PRO A 218 -53.76 33.41 -43.16
C PRO A 218 -52.91 33.66 -41.90
N VAL A 219 -51.82 34.42 -42.07
CA VAL A 219 -51.07 35.13 -41.03
C VAL A 219 -50.84 36.58 -41.45
N ASN A 220 -50.50 37.49 -40.51
CA ASN A 220 -50.27 38.91 -40.82
C ASN A 220 -49.31 39.13 -42.00
N ARG A 221 -48.29 38.27 -42.13
CA ARG A 221 -47.32 38.31 -43.22
C ARG A 221 -47.93 37.91 -44.58
N THR A 222 -48.86 36.95 -44.61
CA THR A 222 -49.62 36.59 -45.80
C THR A 222 -50.39 37.78 -46.36
N PHE A 223 -51.06 38.55 -45.49
CA PHE A 223 -51.85 39.70 -45.90
C PHE A 223 -50.96 40.80 -46.51
N MET A 224 -49.80 41.05 -45.91
CA MET A 224 -48.80 41.99 -46.45
C MET A 224 -48.22 41.53 -47.79
N GLU A 225 -47.97 40.22 -47.96
CA GLU A 225 -47.44 39.67 -49.22
C GLU A 225 -48.47 39.73 -50.35
N ILE A 226 -49.75 39.47 -50.07
CA ILE A 226 -50.84 39.60 -51.04
C ILE A 226 -51.04 41.06 -51.46
N SER A 227 -50.97 42.02 -50.53
CA SER A 227 -51.21 43.44 -50.82
C SER A 227 -50.05 44.12 -51.55
N THR A 228 -48.81 43.66 -51.33
CA THR A 228 -47.61 44.23 -51.96
C THR A 228 -47.21 43.52 -53.26
N LYS A 229 -47.52 42.22 -53.41
CA LYS A 229 -47.14 41.39 -54.57
C LYS A 229 -48.28 40.46 -55.01
N ALA A 230 -49.27 41.01 -55.72
CA ALA A 230 -50.52 40.34 -56.06
C ALA A 230 -50.38 38.98 -56.80
N ASN A 231 -49.29 38.73 -57.54
CA ASN A 231 -49.09 37.52 -58.36
C ASN A 231 -48.11 36.48 -57.78
N GLN A 232 -47.84 36.49 -56.47
CA GLN A 232 -46.96 35.50 -55.85
C GLN A 232 -47.57 34.08 -55.85
N LYS A 233 -46.83 33.09 -56.38
CA LYS A 233 -47.26 31.67 -56.45
C LYS A 233 -47.24 30.97 -55.08
N TYR A 234 -46.34 31.38 -54.20
CA TYR A 234 -46.19 30.90 -52.83
C TYR A 234 -46.30 32.08 -51.88
N LEU A 235 -47.03 31.89 -50.78
CA LEU A 235 -47.21 32.88 -49.73
C LEU A 235 -46.88 32.26 -48.38
N THR A 236 -46.43 33.07 -47.44
CA THR A 236 -46.22 32.66 -46.07
C THR A 236 -47.54 32.20 -45.47
N SER A 237 -47.57 31.00 -44.91
CA SER A 237 -48.74 30.35 -44.32
C SER A 237 -48.40 29.78 -42.95
N ARG A 238 -49.41 29.58 -42.09
CA ARG A 238 -49.29 28.67 -40.95
C ARG A 238 -48.95 27.26 -41.45
N ALA A 239 -48.00 26.62 -40.81
CA ALA A 239 -47.68 25.21 -40.94
C ALA A 239 -47.37 24.63 -39.56
N THR A 240 -47.32 23.32 -39.46
CA THR A 240 -47.00 22.60 -38.23
C THR A 240 -45.78 21.75 -38.46
N GLU A 241 -44.82 21.83 -37.57
CA GLU A 241 -43.65 20.96 -37.54
C GLU A 241 -43.66 20.14 -36.25
N SER A 242 -43.34 18.86 -36.38
CA SER A 242 -43.23 17.95 -35.23
C SER A 242 -41.99 18.29 -34.42
N SER A 243 -42.16 18.64 -33.15
CA SER A 243 -41.08 18.82 -32.20
C SER A 243 -41.08 17.67 -31.19
N TYR A 244 -39.99 16.92 -31.15
CA TYR A 244 -39.76 15.87 -30.16
C TYR A 244 -39.09 16.38 -28.89
N ASN A 245 -38.65 17.65 -28.86
CA ASN A 245 -37.97 18.27 -27.72
C ASN A 245 -38.96 18.72 -26.62
N VAL A 246 -39.80 17.79 -26.15
CA VAL A 246 -40.80 17.98 -25.09
C VAL A 246 -40.25 17.57 -23.72
N PRO A 247 -40.74 18.13 -22.59
CA PRO A 247 -40.21 17.86 -21.25
C PRO A 247 -40.02 16.37 -20.93
N GLU A 248 -40.94 15.50 -21.35
CA GLU A 248 -40.86 14.05 -21.15
C GLU A 248 -39.67 13.40 -21.86
N ASN A 249 -39.48 13.70 -23.14
CA ASN A 249 -38.37 13.16 -23.90
C ASN A 249 -37.03 13.73 -23.41
N ARG A 250 -37.02 15.00 -22.97
CA ARG A 250 -35.84 15.64 -22.37
C ARG A 250 -35.42 14.93 -21.07
N TYR A 251 -36.38 14.57 -20.22
CA TYR A 251 -36.11 13.79 -19.02
C TYR A 251 -35.69 12.35 -19.33
N VAL A 252 -36.36 11.69 -20.28
CA VAL A 252 -35.98 10.34 -20.73
C VAL A 252 -34.53 10.35 -21.22
N LEU A 253 -34.15 11.30 -22.08
CA LEU A 253 -32.78 11.41 -22.56
C LEU A 253 -31.78 11.59 -21.41
N PHE A 254 -32.08 12.47 -20.45
CA PHE A 254 -31.27 12.64 -19.25
C PHE A 254 -31.11 11.33 -18.46
N ALA A 255 -32.20 10.62 -18.18
CA ALA A 255 -32.16 9.36 -17.44
C ALA A 255 -31.37 8.28 -18.18
N LEU A 256 -31.57 8.15 -19.50
CA LEU A 256 -30.83 7.20 -20.33
C LEU A 256 -29.33 7.51 -20.39
N GLU A 257 -28.95 8.79 -20.49
CA GLU A 257 -27.54 9.20 -20.44
C GLU A 257 -26.87 8.84 -19.11
N ARG A 258 -27.58 9.02 -17.98
CA ARG A 258 -27.07 8.63 -16.66
C ARG A 258 -26.96 7.12 -16.51
N CYS A 259 -27.99 6.37 -16.90
CA CYS A 259 -27.93 4.91 -16.93
C CYS A 259 -26.80 4.40 -17.83
N TYR A 260 -26.61 4.99 -19.01
CA TYR A 260 -25.53 4.61 -19.92
C TYR A 260 -24.16 4.73 -19.26
N ARG A 261 -23.91 5.78 -18.47
CA ARG A 261 -22.65 5.95 -17.73
C ARG A 261 -22.46 4.88 -16.67
N ILE A 262 -23.49 4.62 -15.85
CA ILE A 262 -23.44 3.56 -14.83
C ILE A 262 -23.18 2.19 -15.48
N ILE A 263 -23.92 1.85 -16.53
CA ILE A 263 -23.79 0.57 -17.25
C ILE A 263 -22.41 0.46 -17.91
N LYS A 264 -21.88 1.57 -18.46
CA LYS A 264 -20.52 1.61 -19.01
C LYS A 264 -19.49 1.23 -17.94
N GLN A 265 -19.62 1.76 -16.74
CA GLN A 265 -18.71 1.41 -15.64
C GLN A 265 -18.90 -0.03 -15.18
N ILE A 266 -20.14 -0.55 -15.09
CA ILE A 266 -20.38 -1.98 -14.82
C ILE A 266 -19.66 -2.87 -15.84
N VAL A 267 -19.73 -2.54 -17.13
CA VAL A 267 -19.06 -3.30 -18.20
C VAL A 267 -17.55 -3.22 -18.07
N ILE A 268 -16.98 -2.03 -17.83
CA ILE A 268 -15.54 -1.85 -17.63
C ILE A 268 -15.07 -2.65 -16.41
N LEU A 269 -15.78 -2.55 -15.28
CA LEU A 269 -15.44 -3.27 -14.06
C LEU A 269 -15.56 -4.78 -14.24
N ALA A 270 -16.61 -5.28 -14.89
CA ALA A 270 -16.76 -6.70 -15.18
C ALA A 270 -15.61 -7.21 -16.08
N GLY A 271 -15.22 -6.42 -17.09
CA GLY A 271 -14.06 -6.68 -17.94
C GLY A 271 -12.73 -6.71 -17.17
N ASN A 272 -12.51 -5.76 -16.26
CA ASN A 272 -11.31 -5.73 -15.44
C ASN A 272 -11.29 -6.89 -14.43
N LYS A 273 -12.43 -7.20 -13.79
CA LYS A 273 -12.55 -8.30 -12.82
C LYS A 273 -12.31 -9.66 -13.48
N MET A 274 -12.84 -9.90 -14.69
CA MET A 274 -12.58 -11.17 -15.39
C MET A 274 -11.09 -11.38 -15.67
N GLU A 275 -10.38 -10.36 -16.16
CA GLU A 275 -8.94 -10.46 -16.44
C GLU A 275 -8.15 -10.59 -15.13
N ARG A 276 -8.50 -9.82 -14.10
CA ARG A 276 -7.83 -9.92 -12.80
C ARG A 276 -8.00 -11.29 -12.16
N PHE A 277 -9.20 -11.86 -12.15
CA PHE A 277 -9.41 -13.19 -11.57
C PHE A 277 -8.73 -14.29 -12.38
N LYS A 278 -8.69 -14.15 -13.71
CA LYS A 278 -7.90 -15.02 -14.58
C LYS A 278 -6.41 -14.99 -14.22
N LEU A 279 -5.82 -13.80 -14.15
CA LEU A 279 -4.41 -13.60 -13.80
C LEU A 279 -4.09 -14.14 -12.40
N GLN A 280 -4.98 -13.95 -11.42
CA GLN A 280 -4.81 -14.52 -10.08
C GLN A 280 -4.88 -16.05 -10.09
N ALA A 281 -5.80 -16.65 -10.84
CA ALA A 281 -5.86 -18.11 -10.99
C ALA A 281 -4.59 -18.66 -11.67
N GLU A 282 -4.13 -18.03 -12.75
CA GLU A 282 -2.90 -18.39 -13.46
C GLU A 282 -1.67 -18.27 -12.56
N LYS A 283 -1.56 -17.19 -11.78
CA LYS A 283 -0.51 -17.01 -10.79
C LYS A 283 -0.50 -18.13 -9.74
N LEU A 284 -1.66 -18.48 -9.18
CA LEU A 284 -1.76 -19.55 -8.20
C LEU A 284 -1.48 -20.94 -8.79
N ARG A 285 -1.87 -21.19 -10.05
CA ARG A 285 -1.49 -22.41 -10.78
C ARG A 285 0.02 -22.47 -10.97
N ALA A 286 0.65 -21.37 -11.41
CA ALA A 286 2.11 -21.29 -11.54
C ALA A 286 2.82 -21.55 -10.19
N GLN A 287 2.28 -21.03 -9.08
CA GLN A 287 2.79 -21.33 -7.74
C GLN A 287 2.63 -22.81 -7.39
N HIS A 288 1.46 -23.40 -7.66
CA HIS A 288 1.19 -24.81 -7.41
C HIS A 288 2.14 -25.73 -8.20
N ASP A 289 2.36 -25.41 -9.47
CA ASP A 289 3.17 -26.23 -10.40
C ASP A 289 4.68 -26.02 -10.16
N ALA A 290 5.08 -24.90 -9.55
CA ALA A 290 6.45 -24.66 -9.13
C ALA A 290 6.88 -25.50 -7.91
N LEU A 291 5.95 -26.10 -7.18
CA LEU A 291 6.24 -26.92 -5.98
C LEU A 291 6.81 -28.28 -6.37
N LYS A 292 8.11 -28.47 -6.13
CA LYS A 292 8.89 -29.67 -6.44
C LYS A 292 9.30 -30.44 -5.19
N ASP A 293 9.78 -31.66 -5.36
CA ASP A 293 10.36 -32.51 -4.32
C ASP A 293 11.78 -32.07 -3.88
N HIS A 294 12.31 -31.02 -4.51
CA HIS A 294 13.57 -30.39 -4.21
C HIS A 294 13.44 -28.86 -4.15
N SER A 295 14.39 -28.21 -3.50
CA SER A 295 14.51 -26.76 -3.41
C SER A 295 15.87 -26.32 -3.96
N LYS A 296 15.88 -25.18 -4.67
CA LYS A 296 17.11 -24.50 -5.06
C LYS A 296 17.47 -23.52 -3.95
N VAL A 297 18.61 -23.76 -3.30
CA VAL A 297 19.14 -22.93 -2.22
C VAL A 297 19.84 -21.72 -2.81
N ASP A 298 19.59 -20.55 -2.23
CA ASP A 298 20.21 -19.30 -2.64
C ASP A 298 21.58 -19.15 -1.95
N ARG A 299 22.66 -19.27 -2.74
CA ARG A 299 24.04 -19.20 -2.25
C ARG A 299 24.32 -17.92 -1.46
N ASP A 300 23.87 -16.77 -1.96
CA ASP A 300 24.25 -15.49 -1.38
C ASP A 300 23.57 -15.29 -0.02
N LEU A 301 22.34 -15.81 0.14
CA LEU A 301 21.68 -15.88 1.45
C LEU A 301 22.41 -16.82 2.41
N VAL A 302 22.88 -17.98 1.96
CA VAL A 302 23.66 -18.90 2.80
C VAL A 302 24.95 -18.24 3.25
N VAL A 303 25.66 -17.57 2.35
CA VAL A 303 26.90 -16.85 2.68
C VAL A 303 26.63 -15.70 3.66
N ALA A 304 25.53 -14.97 3.50
CA ALA A 304 25.13 -13.92 4.43
C ALA A 304 24.79 -14.48 5.82
N ASP A 305 24.05 -15.60 5.89
CA ASP A 305 23.77 -16.32 7.15
C ASP A 305 25.06 -16.81 7.81
N LEU A 306 25.96 -17.43 7.05
CA LEU A 306 27.27 -17.88 7.52
C LEU A 306 28.10 -16.74 8.09
N ARG A 307 28.18 -15.59 7.40
CA ARG A 307 28.91 -14.42 7.90
C ARG A 307 28.37 -13.95 9.25
N ARG A 308 27.05 -13.94 9.44
CA ARG A 308 26.42 -13.55 10.71
C ARG A 308 26.73 -14.55 11.84
N ILE A 309 26.62 -15.84 11.56
CA ILE A 309 26.98 -16.89 12.53
C ILE A 309 28.47 -16.79 12.90
N GLY A 310 29.33 -16.57 11.90
CA GLY A 310 30.77 -16.41 12.09
C GLY A 310 31.14 -15.20 12.96
N GLN A 311 30.45 -14.06 12.82
CA GLN A 311 30.68 -12.91 13.71
C GLN A 311 30.28 -13.22 15.16
N ARG A 312 29.17 -13.94 15.39
CA ARG A 312 28.74 -14.38 16.72
C ARG A 312 29.69 -15.39 17.37
N GLY A 313 30.55 -16.04 16.58
CA GLY A 313 31.62 -16.90 17.07
C GLY A 313 32.88 -16.15 17.54
N LYS A 314 32.94 -14.81 17.37
CA LYS A 314 34.09 -13.98 17.74
C LYS A 314 33.88 -13.28 19.08
N LYS A 315 34.95 -13.13 19.85
CA LYS A 315 34.94 -12.47 21.16
C LYS A 315 34.61 -10.98 21.04
N GLU A 316 35.16 -10.33 20.01
CA GLU A 316 35.03 -8.89 19.75
C GLU A 316 33.58 -8.48 19.49
N TYR A 317 32.79 -9.35 18.85
CA TYR A 317 31.36 -9.13 18.62
C TYR A 317 30.60 -9.01 19.94
N TRP A 318 30.84 -9.94 20.88
CA TRP A 318 30.15 -9.95 22.16
C TRP A 318 30.60 -8.80 23.07
N GLN A 319 31.89 -8.44 23.02
CA GLN A 319 32.37 -7.26 23.74
C GLN A 319 31.67 -5.99 23.22
N SER A 320 31.70 -5.75 21.91
CA SER A 320 31.04 -4.58 21.31
C SER A 320 29.53 -4.54 21.58
N HIS A 321 28.88 -5.71 21.62
CA HIS A 321 27.48 -5.83 21.98
C HIS A 321 27.22 -5.40 23.44
N ILE A 322 28.05 -5.85 24.38
CA ILE A 322 27.98 -5.43 25.79
C ILE A 322 28.21 -3.92 25.91
N ASP A 323 29.26 -3.39 25.29
CA ASP A 323 29.58 -1.96 25.35
C ASP A 323 28.42 -1.09 24.86
N THR A 324 27.75 -1.53 23.78
CA THR A 324 26.58 -0.85 23.22
C THR A 324 25.41 -0.86 24.21
N LEU A 325 25.13 -2.00 24.85
CA LEU A 325 24.03 -2.10 25.81
C LEU A 325 24.33 -1.33 27.11
N VAL A 326 25.57 -1.35 27.58
CA VAL A 326 26.04 -0.57 28.73
C VAL A 326 25.82 0.93 28.48
N ALA A 327 26.22 1.43 27.30
CA ALA A 327 25.98 2.82 26.92
C ALA A 327 24.48 3.14 26.77
N HIS A 328 23.71 2.25 26.15
CA HIS A 328 22.26 2.42 25.94
C HIS A 328 21.49 2.52 27.25
N TYR A 329 21.79 1.65 28.22
CA TYR A 329 21.16 1.64 29.54
C TYR A 329 21.79 2.62 30.52
N LYS A 330 22.77 3.43 30.07
CA LYS A 330 23.45 4.47 30.87
C LYS A 330 23.96 3.94 32.20
N ILE A 331 24.58 2.76 32.17
CA ILE A 331 25.12 2.13 33.36
C ILE A 331 26.29 3.00 33.85
N PRO A 332 26.28 3.45 35.12
CA PRO A 332 27.32 4.31 35.64
C PRO A 332 28.62 3.51 35.69
N LEU A 333 29.63 3.94 34.93
CA LEU A 333 30.96 3.36 34.96
C LEU A 333 31.94 4.39 35.52
N SER A 334 32.84 3.93 36.39
CA SER A 334 33.91 4.74 36.96
C SER A 334 35.03 5.01 35.95
N ASP A 335 35.59 6.22 35.96
CA ASP A 335 36.64 6.64 35.03
C ASP A 335 38.01 6.02 35.36
N GLU A 336 38.23 5.65 36.63
CA GLU A 336 39.48 5.05 37.11
C GLU A 336 39.33 3.53 37.33
N PRO A 337 40.39 2.74 37.05
CA PRO A 337 40.39 1.29 37.35
C PRO A 337 40.19 1.02 38.83
N LEU A 338 39.42 -0.02 39.15
CA LEU A 338 39.09 -0.39 40.53
C LEU A 338 40.01 -1.52 41.03
N SER A 339 39.94 -1.78 42.32
CA SER A 339 40.91 -2.63 43.01
C SER A 339 40.68 -4.14 42.81
N GLU A 340 39.45 -4.56 42.45
CA GLU A 340 39.10 -5.97 42.29
C GLU A 340 38.73 -6.34 40.86
N LYS A 341 39.29 -7.46 40.39
CA LYS A 341 38.87 -8.13 39.15
C LYS A 341 38.03 -9.36 39.48
N LEU A 342 36.72 -9.21 39.32
CA LEU A 342 35.75 -10.26 39.59
C LEU A 342 35.37 -10.98 38.31
N ARG A 343 35.91 -12.20 38.11
CA ARG A 343 35.52 -13.07 37.00
C ARG A 343 34.42 -14.05 37.42
N ILE A 344 33.28 -13.99 36.75
CA ILE A 344 32.09 -14.77 37.06
C ILE A 344 31.52 -15.50 35.85
N LYS A 345 30.85 -16.63 36.13
CA LYS A 345 30.09 -17.41 35.16
C LYS A 345 28.62 -17.46 35.54
N ILE A 346 27.75 -16.99 34.66
CA ILE A 346 26.31 -16.89 34.89
C ILE A 346 25.63 -18.23 34.63
N GLU A 347 24.85 -18.73 35.59
CA GLU A 347 24.16 -20.03 35.50
C GLU A 347 22.67 -19.92 35.18
N GLY A 348 21.97 -18.92 35.71
CA GLY A 348 20.54 -18.72 35.51
C GLY A 348 20.02 -17.48 36.23
N ALA A 349 18.88 -16.95 35.79
CA ALA A 349 18.22 -15.83 36.46
C ALA A 349 17.52 -16.26 37.76
N THR A 350 17.40 -15.35 38.72
CA THR A 350 16.57 -15.55 39.92
C THR A 350 15.09 -15.62 39.55
N HIS A 351 14.27 -16.27 40.37
CA HIS A 351 12.82 -16.37 40.13
C HIS A 351 12.14 -14.98 40.13
N ARG A 352 12.69 -14.01 40.84
CA ARG A 352 12.16 -12.64 40.91
C ARG A 352 12.62 -11.77 39.73
N GLY A 353 13.60 -12.23 38.95
CA GLY A 353 14.17 -11.47 37.83
C GLY A 353 15.03 -10.28 38.26
N ASP A 354 15.45 -10.24 39.53
CA ASP A 354 16.22 -9.17 40.19
C ASP A 354 17.74 -9.49 40.26
N GLY A 355 18.18 -10.58 39.63
CA GLY A 355 19.57 -10.99 39.65
C GLY A 355 19.86 -12.32 38.97
N PHE A 356 21.08 -12.82 39.15
CA PHE A 356 21.55 -14.06 38.54
C PHE A 356 22.29 -14.97 39.51
N PHE A 357 22.09 -16.28 39.40
CA PHE A 357 22.99 -17.27 39.99
C PHE A 357 24.29 -17.31 39.22
N PHE A 358 25.42 -17.36 39.93
CA PHE A 358 26.75 -17.38 39.30
C PHE A 358 27.78 -18.24 40.02
N GLN A 359 28.93 -18.44 39.38
CA GLN A 359 30.13 -19.05 39.95
C GLN A 359 31.30 -18.08 39.85
N ILE A 360 32.18 -18.06 40.85
CA ILE A 360 33.39 -17.20 40.87
C ILE A 360 34.59 -17.98 40.36
N TRP A 361 35.42 -17.36 39.54
CA TRP A 361 36.72 -17.91 39.14
C TRP A 361 37.74 -17.77 40.28
N SER A 362 38.25 -18.89 40.79
CA SER A 362 39.27 -18.91 41.85
C SER A 362 40.11 -20.19 41.81
N ASN A 363 41.43 -20.08 41.86
CA ASN A 363 42.39 -21.19 41.77
C ASN A 363 42.14 -22.05 40.51
N ASP A 364 42.11 -21.42 39.34
CA ASP A 364 41.98 -22.06 38.02
C ASP A 364 40.71 -22.90 37.81
N ARG A 365 39.65 -22.63 38.59
CA ARG A 365 38.35 -23.24 38.39
C ARG A 365 37.22 -22.33 38.86
N TYR A 366 36.05 -22.49 38.25
CA TYR A 366 34.83 -21.88 38.76
C TYR A 366 34.34 -22.62 40.00
N LYS A 367 34.08 -21.89 41.09
CA LYS A 367 33.64 -22.42 42.38
C LYS A 367 32.28 -21.88 42.79
N LYS A 368 31.55 -22.72 43.52
CA LYS A 368 30.36 -22.35 44.30
C LYS A 368 30.72 -22.30 45.79
N PRO A 369 29.96 -21.56 46.61
CA PRO A 369 30.11 -21.65 48.05
C PRO A 369 29.64 -23.03 48.53
N VAL A 370 30.28 -23.55 49.58
CA VAL A 370 29.88 -24.83 50.18
C VAL A 370 28.47 -24.69 50.77
N ASP A 371 27.55 -25.59 50.37
CA ASP A 371 26.15 -25.65 50.79
C ASP A 371 25.28 -24.40 50.52
N ARG A 372 25.71 -23.49 49.62
CA ARG A 372 24.97 -22.26 49.27
C ARG A 372 25.09 -21.93 47.78
N TYR A 373 24.33 -20.95 47.32
CA TYR A 373 24.43 -20.37 45.98
C TYR A 373 25.00 -18.94 46.02
N TYR A 374 25.79 -18.54 45.03
CA TYR A 374 26.05 -17.11 44.82
C TYR A 374 24.91 -16.50 43.99
N VAL A 375 24.47 -15.31 44.38
CA VAL A 375 23.43 -14.54 43.68
C VAL A 375 23.97 -13.14 43.43
N LEU A 376 24.07 -12.75 42.16
CA LEU A 376 24.43 -11.41 41.75
C LEU A 376 23.14 -10.59 41.80
N ALA A 377 23.01 -9.74 42.81
CA ALA A 377 21.82 -8.93 43.03
C ALA A 377 22.01 -7.57 42.34
N LEU A 378 21.18 -7.29 41.34
CA LEU A 378 21.28 -6.09 40.49
C LEU A 378 20.06 -5.22 40.78
N GLY A 379 20.27 -4.15 41.54
CA GLY A 379 19.25 -3.15 41.87
C GLY A 379 19.89 -1.78 42.04
N GLY A 380 19.06 -0.73 42.13
CA GLY A 380 19.56 0.64 42.18
C GLY A 380 20.13 1.08 40.83
N GLU A 381 21.29 1.72 40.85
CA GLU A 381 21.90 2.30 39.64
C GLU A 381 22.45 1.26 38.63
N PHE A 382 22.66 0.03 39.07
CA PHE A 382 23.13 -1.08 38.22
C PHE A 382 22.01 -2.00 37.70
N GLU A 383 20.73 -1.66 37.92
CA GLU A 383 19.58 -2.45 37.45
C GLU A 383 19.61 -2.67 35.92
N GLY A 384 20.17 -1.71 35.16
CA GLY A 384 20.38 -1.82 33.71
C GLY A 384 21.19 -3.06 33.29
N LEU A 385 22.07 -3.59 34.14
CA LEU A 385 22.83 -4.82 33.86
C LEU A 385 21.94 -6.06 33.71
N LEU A 386 20.71 -6.06 34.24
CA LEU A 386 19.73 -7.12 34.00
C LEU A 386 19.39 -7.29 32.51
N LYS A 387 19.57 -6.23 31.71
CA LYS A 387 19.36 -6.22 30.26
C LYS A 387 20.63 -6.51 29.46
N VAL A 388 21.80 -6.47 30.09
CA VAL A 388 23.11 -6.70 29.48
C VAL A 388 23.56 -8.15 29.65
N ILE A 389 23.38 -8.69 30.86
CA ILE A 389 23.93 -10.00 31.25
C ILE A 389 22.98 -11.13 30.84
N GLU A 390 23.53 -12.16 30.22
CA GLU A 390 22.77 -13.35 29.83
C GLU A 390 23.25 -14.62 30.53
N THR A 391 22.32 -15.57 30.70
CA THR A 391 22.64 -16.90 31.20
C THR A 391 23.65 -17.61 30.31
N GLY A 392 24.70 -18.17 30.93
CA GLY A 392 25.78 -18.87 30.24
C GLY A 392 26.92 -17.97 29.75
N MET A 393 26.89 -16.67 30.04
CA MET A 393 28.03 -15.77 29.85
C MET A 393 29.09 -15.97 30.94
N GLU A 394 30.34 -15.76 30.55
CA GLU A 394 31.49 -15.59 31.41
C GLU A 394 31.98 -14.16 31.24
N LEU A 395 31.99 -13.40 32.33
CA LEU A 395 32.29 -11.97 32.37
C LEU A 395 33.37 -11.71 33.41
N GLU A 396 34.21 -10.72 33.14
CA GLU A 396 35.15 -10.16 34.11
C GLU A 396 34.76 -8.70 34.36
N PHE A 397 34.52 -8.38 35.63
CA PHE A 397 34.22 -7.03 36.08
C PHE A 397 35.47 -6.46 36.74
N ASP A 398 35.80 -5.22 36.37
CA ASP A 398 36.69 -4.37 37.14
C ASP A 398 35.80 -3.54 38.07
N CYS A 399 35.75 -3.87 39.35
CA CYS A 399 34.68 -3.42 40.25
C CYS A 399 35.11 -3.33 41.72
N GLU A 400 34.32 -2.62 42.51
CA GLU A 400 34.23 -2.80 43.96
C GLU A 400 32.89 -3.45 44.30
N TYR A 401 32.90 -4.43 45.20
CA TYR A 401 31.69 -5.13 45.61
C TYR A 401 31.75 -5.57 47.06
N HIS A 402 30.58 -5.72 47.66
CA HIS A 402 30.43 -6.37 48.95
C HIS A 402 29.52 -7.60 48.85
N THR A 403 29.61 -8.47 49.85
CA THR A 403 28.80 -9.69 49.91
C THR A 403 27.97 -9.78 51.18
N ASN A 404 26.70 -10.12 51.02
CA ASN A 404 25.76 -10.32 52.11
C ASN A 404 25.44 -11.81 52.23
N ARG A 405 25.74 -12.41 53.39
CA ARG A 405 25.52 -13.83 53.63
C ARG A 405 24.13 -14.10 54.18
N HIS A 406 23.38 -14.93 53.49
CA HIS A 406 22.11 -15.50 53.95
C HIS A 406 22.25 -17.02 54.17
N GLU A 407 21.20 -17.63 54.73
CA GLU A 407 21.17 -19.07 55.06
C GLU A 407 21.39 -19.96 53.83
N LYS A 408 20.73 -19.64 52.70
CA LYS A 408 20.74 -20.46 51.46
C LYS A 408 21.58 -19.88 50.32
N PHE A 409 21.97 -18.61 50.40
CA PHE A 409 22.69 -17.92 49.33
C PHE A 409 23.59 -16.81 49.85
N VAL A 410 24.52 -16.36 49.02
CA VAL A 410 25.42 -15.22 49.25
C VAL A 410 25.12 -14.21 48.15
N ASN A 411 24.59 -13.05 48.52
CA ASN A 411 24.34 -11.96 47.59
C ASN A 411 25.64 -11.19 47.34
N LEU A 412 25.91 -10.86 46.09
CA LEU A 412 26.95 -9.93 45.67
C LEU A 412 26.27 -8.68 45.13
N HIS A 413 26.69 -7.52 45.66
CA HIS A 413 26.24 -6.21 45.22
C HIS A 413 27.46 -5.42 44.74
N PHE A 414 27.35 -4.79 43.58
CA PHE A 414 28.36 -3.85 43.11
C PHE A 414 28.21 -2.52 43.86
N ASP A 415 29.33 -2.02 44.37
CA ASP A 415 29.45 -0.66 44.90
C ASP A 415 29.87 0.29 43.77
N ASP A 416 30.79 -0.16 42.91
CA ASP A 416 31.21 0.57 41.71
C ASP A 416 31.73 -0.39 40.62
N ILE A 417 31.68 0.03 39.36
CA ILE A 417 32.13 -0.75 38.19
C ILE A 417 32.92 0.17 37.25
N HIS A 418 34.17 -0.15 36.96
CA HIS A 418 34.98 0.52 35.95
C HIS A 418 34.71 -0.05 34.55
N SER A 419 34.69 -1.38 34.42
CA SER A 419 34.48 -2.02 33.12
C SER A 419 33.87 -3.42 33.21
N VAL A 420 33.21 -3.82 32.13
CA VAL A 420 32.64 -5.16 31.94
C VAL A 420 33.27 -5.80 30.72
N THR A 421 34.11 -6.81 30.94
CA THR A 421 34.83 -7.52 29.88
C THR A 421 34.17 -8.88 29.61
N PHE A 422 33.80 -9.13 28.36
CA PHE A 422 33.35 -10.43 27.90
C PHE A 422 34.51 -11.42 27.84
N ILE A 423 34.32 -12.63 28.37
CA ILE A 423 35.32 -13.69 28.29
C ILE A 423 34.88 -14.79 27.32
N ASN A 424 33.72 -15.37 27.56
CA ASN A 424 33.17 -16.47 26.75
C ASN A 424 31.66 -16.59 26.97
N SER A 425 30.96 -17.35 26.12
CA SER A 425 29.60 -17.79 26.42
C SER A 425 29.27 -19.10 25.72
N LYS A 426 28.30 -19.83 26.28
CA LYS A 426 27.72 -21.01 25.60
C LYS A 426 27.14 -20.68 24.22
N LYS A 427 26.67 -19.44 24.01
CA LYS A 427 26.15 -18.97 22.72
C LYS A 427 27.27 -18.77 21.69
N MET A 428 28.42 -18.24 22.12
CA MET A 428 29.61 -18.12 21.27
C MET A 428 30.12 -19.50 20.86
N GLU A 429 30.28 -20.42 21.81
CA GLU A 429 30.70 -21.81 21.53
C GLU A 429 29.73 -22.50 20.56
N TYR A 430 28.42 -22.37 20.80
CA TYR A 430 27.41 -22.89 19.90
C TYR A 430 27.49 -22.25 18.50
N ALA A 431 27.71 -20.94 18.40
CA ALA A 431 27.88 -20.27 17.11
C ALA A 431 29.09 -20.80 16.33
N VAL A 432 30.22 -21.08 17.00
CA VAL A 432 31.41 -21.70 16.37
C VAL A 432 31.08 -23.09 15.82
N THR A 433 30.47 -23.96 16.63
CA THR A 433 30.09 -25.31 16.17
C THR A 433 29.04 -25.29 15.05
N LEU A 434 28.09 -24.34 15.10
CA LEU A 434 27.10 -24.16 14.05
C LEU A 434 27.72 -23.63 12.76
N TYR A 435 28.72 -22.73 12.86
CA TYR A 435 29.44 -22.19 11.72
C TYR A 435 30.16 -23.30 10.94
N GLU A 436 30.90 -24.17 11.64
CA GLU A 436 31.59 -25.32 11.03
C GLU A 436 30.60 -26.25 10.33
N LYS A 437 29.50 -26.60 11.00
CA LYS A 437 28.46 -27.45 10.43
C LYS A 437 27.79 -26.85 9.19
N GLU A 438 27.50 -25.55 9.19
CA GLU A 438 26.87 -24.86 8.06
C GLU A 438 27.84 -24.73 6.87
N ILE A 439 29.15 -24.67 7.11
CA ILE A 439 30.17 -24.74 6.05
C ILE A 439 30.12 -26.09 5.36
N ASP A 440 30.11 -27.19 6.11
CA ASP A 440 30.06 -28.54 5.54
C ASP A 440 28.81 -28.74 4.67
N ILE A 441 27.66 -28.28 5.15
CA ILE A 441 26.41 -28.28 4.38
C ILE A 441 26.55 -27.42 3.11
N GLY A 442 27.18 -26.24 3.21
CA GLY A 442 27.44 -25.37 2.08
C GLY A 442 28.33 -26.02 1.00
N ILE A 443 29.35 -26.78 1.42
CA ILE A 443 30.24 -27.54 0.52
C ILE A 443 29.43 -28.63 -0.20
N GLU A 444 28.67 -29.45 0.53
CA GLU A 444 27.82 -30.51 -0.05
C GLU A 444 26.79 -29.92 -1.05
N LEU A 445 26.19 -28.78 -0.71
CA LEU A 445 25.27 -28.08 -1.61
C LEU A 445 25.97 -27.57 -2.86
N SER A 446 27.20 -27.05 -2.73
CA SER A 446 27.97 -26.55 -3.87
C SER A 446 28.26 -27.65 -4.90
N GLU A 447 28.57 -28.86 -4.45
CA GLU A 447 28.77 -30.05 -5.29
C GLU A 447 27.49 -30.48 -6.03
N ARG A 448 26.33 -30.18 -5.43
CA ARG A 448 25.00 -30.50 -5.98
C ARG A 448 24.33 -29.32 -6.67
N ASN A 449 25.09 -28.33 -7.14
CA ASN A 449 24.56 -27.13 -7.81
C ASN A 449 23.50 -26.38 -6.98
N TRP A 450 23.64 -26.39 -5.66
CA TRP A 450 22.72 -25.79 -4.69
C TRP A 450 21.30 -26.37 -4.72
N ILE A 451 21.17 -27.65 -5.08
CA ILE A 451 19.88 -28.37 -5.09
C ILE A 451 19.81 -29.29 -3.87
N ARG A 452 18.76 -29.12 -3.04
CA ARG A 452 18.48 -29.95 -1.87
C ARG A 452 17.14 -30.65 -2.00
N LYS A 453 17.11 -31.97 -1.78
CA LYS A 453 15.87 -32.73 -1.66
C LYS A 453 15.10 -32.34 -0.39
N LEU A 454 13.78 -32.18 -0.50
CA LEU A 454 12.93 -31.89 0.64
C LEU A 454 12.83 -33.10 1.58
N THR A 455 12.76 -32.83 2.88
CA THR A 455 12.49 -33.86 3.90
C THR A 455 11.00 -34.25 3.90
N ASP A 456 10.66 -35.40 4.49
CA ASP A 456 9.25 -35.81 4.62
C ASP A 456 8.38 -34.81 5.39
N LYS A 457 8.97 -34.07 6.34
CA LYS A 457 8.28 -32.98 7.07
C LYS A 457 7.93 -31.85 6.10
N GLU A 458 8.88 -31.44 5.27
CA GLU A 458 8.69 -30.38 4.27
C GLU A 458 7.73 -30.80 3.16
N LEU A 459 7.76 -32.05 2.71
CA LEU A 459 6.79 -32.58 1.74
C LEU A 459 5.35 -32.55 2.29
N ARG A 460 5.15 -32.90 3.57
CA ARG A 460 3.83 -32.79 4.22
C ARG A 460 3.35 -31.36 4.35
N GLU A 461 4.25 -30.40 4.61
CA GLU A 461 3.88 -28.98 4.61
C GLU A 461 3.57 -28.47 3.20
N GLN A 462 4.33 -28.91 2.21
CA GLN A 462 4.09 -28.58 0.80
C GLN A 462 2.72 -29.09 0.33
N GLU A 463 2.29 -30.30 0.71
CA GLU A 463 0.98 -30.81 0.29
C GLU A 463 -0.18 -29.98 0.88
N LYS A 464 -0.02 -29.44 2.09
CA LYS A 464 -1.00 -28.51 2.67
C LYS A 464 -1.06 -27.20 1.89
N GLU A 465 0.08 -26.67 1.47
CA GLU A 465 0.13 -25.50 0.59
C GLU A 465 -0.54 -25.80 -0.76
N LYS A 466 -0.30 -26.98 -1.36
CA LYS A 466 -0.97 -27.41 -2.60
C LYS A 466 -2.49 -27.46 -2.44
N SER A 467 -3.00 -28.00 -1.34
CA SER A 467 -4.45 -28.04 -1.06
C SER A 467 -5.04 -26.62 -1.00
N ALA A 468 -4.41 -25.72 -0.24
CA ALA A 468 -4.84 -24.33 -0.15
C ALA A 468 -4.81 -23.60 -1.50
N LEU A 469 -3.80 -23.87 -2.34
CA LEU A 469 -3.70 -23.32 -3.69
C LEU A 469 -4.82 -23.84 -4.59
N ARG A 470 -5.09 -25.15 -4.61
CA ARG A 470 -6.17 -25.76 -5.41
C ARG A 470 -7.54 -25.16 -5.07
N ASN A 471 -7.85 -25.06 -3.78
CA ASN A 471 -9.10 -24.46 -3.31
C ASN A 471 -9.20 -22.99 -3.78
N ARG A 472 -8.10 -22.23 -3.67
CA ARG A 472 -8.10 -20.82 -4.08
C ARG A 472 -8.16 -20.61 -5.60
N ILE A 473 -7.55 -21.50 -6.39
CA ILE A 473 -7.67 -21.51 -7.86
C ILE A 473 -9.14 -21.70 -8.23
N ALA A 474 -9.81 -22.73 -7.69
CA ALA A 474 -11.22 -23.00 -7.94
C ALA A 474 -12.12 -21.81 -7.56
N TYR A 475 -11.82 -21.14 -6.44
CA TYR A 475 -12.51 -19.92 -6.05
C TYR A 475 -12.39 -18.82 -7.11
N TYR A 476 -11.18 -18.50 -7.58
CA TYR A 476 -10.99 -17.42 -8.55
C TYR A 476 -11.56 -17.75 -9.93
N GLU A 477 -11.49 -19.01 -10.37
CA GLU A 477 -12.13 -19.48 -11.60
C GLU A 477 -13.67 -19.31 -11.54
N TYR A 478 -14.28 -19.66 -10.41
CA TYR A 478 -15.71 -19.45 -10.21
C TYR A 478 -16.08 -17.95 -10.23
N GLN A 479 -15.28 -17.08 -9.60
CA GLN A 479 -15.51 -15.63 -9.63
C GLN A 479 -15.28 -15.00 -11.01
N GLN A 480 -14.32 -15.53 -11.77
CA GLN A 480 -14.12 -15.15 -13.16
C GLN A 480 -15.37 -15.49 -13.99
N MET A 481 -15.93 -16.69 -13.84
CA MET A 481 -17.15 -17.10 -14.54
C MET A 481 -18.32 -16.15 -14.26
N LEU A 482 -18.53 -15.76 -12.99
CA LEU A 482 -19.58 -14.79 -12.65
C LEU A 482 -19.36 -13.42 -13.31
N SER A 483 -18.11 -12.95 -13.36
CA SER A 483 -17.75 -11.68 -14.00
C SER A 483 -17.96 -11.71 -15.52
N ILE A 484 -17.66 -12.84 -16.16
CA ILE A 484 -17.94 -13.08 -17.59
C ILE A 484 -19.44 -12.97 -17.86
N GLN A 485 -20.29 -13.62 -17.05
CA GLN A 485 -21.74 -13.55 -17.23
C GLN A 485 -22.29 -12.12 -17.14
N VAL A 486 -21.79 -11.31 -16.20
CA VAL A 486 -22.20 -9.90 -16.07
C VAL A 486 -21.80 -9.10 -17.33
N TYR A 487 -20.58 -9.31 -17.81
CA TYR A 487 -20.07 -8.62 -19.00
C TYR A 487 -20.86 -8.99 -20.26
N GLU A 488 -21.02 -10.29 -20.53
CA GLU A 488 -21.71 -10.80 -21.73
C GLU A 488 -23.17 -10.35 -21.82
N LYS A 489 -23.85 -10.19 -20.67
CA LYS A 489 -25.23 -9.69 -20.63
C LYS A 489 -25.33 -8.16 -20.72
N SER A 490 -24.36 -7.43 -20.18
CA SER A 490 -24.43 -5.96 -20.07
C SER A 490 -23.85 -5.22 -21.27
N GLU A 491 -22.75 -5.73 -21.86
CA GLU A 491 -22.03 -5.07 -22.96
C GLU A 491 -22.89 -4.88 -24.22
N PRO A 492 -23.66 -5.88 -24.69
CA PRO A 492 -24.52 -5.70 -25.86
C PRO A 492 -25.62 -4.66 -25.62
N LYS A 493 -26.17 -4.63 -24.39
CA LYS A 493 -27.21 -3.68 -23.99
C LYS A 493 -26.68 -2.25 -23.92
N LEU A 494 -25.44 -2.07 -23.48
CA LEU A 494 -24.75 -0.78 -23.51
C LEU A 494 -24.63 -0.23 -24.94
N ARG A 495 -24.27 -1.07 -25.92
CA ARG A 495 -24.19 -0.66 -27.34
C ARG A 495 -25.54 -0.19 -27.87
N VAL A 496 -26.60 -0.97 -27.62
CA VAL A 496 -27.97 -0.61 -28.04
C VAL A 496 -28.42 0.69 -27.40
N LEU A 497 -28.17 0.86 -26.10
CA LEU A 497 -28.52 2.09 -25.37
C LEU A 497 -27.80 3.32 -25.95
N LYS A 498 -26.51 3.19 -26.33
CA LYS A 498 -25.77 4.26 -27.00
C LYS A 498 -26.44 4.69 -28.30
N THR A 499 -26.87 3.72 -29.11
CA THR A 499 -27.58 3.98 -30.37
C THR A 499 -28.89 4.72 -30.13
N ILE A 500 -29.69 4.28 -29.14
CA ILE A 500 -30.95 4.95 -28.77
C ILE A 500 -30.71 6.41 -28.35
N ILE A 501 -29.70 6.65 -27.50
CA ILE A 501 -29.34 8.00 -27.05
C ILE A 501 -28.95 8.91 -28.23
N ASN A 502 -28.14 8.41 -29.16
CA ASN A 502 -27.74 9.17 -30.33
C ASN A 502 -28.94 9.49 -31.22
N GLN A 503 -29.83 8.53 -31.47
CA GLN A 503 -31.03 8.75 -32.28
C GLN A 503 -31.98 9.78 -31.66
N LEU A 504 -32.17 9.77 -30.33
CA LEU A 504 -32.95 10.82 -29.65
C LEU A 504 -32.32 12.22 -29.80
N LYS A 505 -30.99 12.31 -29.80
CA LYS A 505 -30.28 13.59 -30.06
C LYS A 505 -30.43 14.04 -31.50
N ASP A 506 -30.36 13.12 -32.45
CA ASP A 506 -30.56 13.40 -33.89
C ASP A 506 -31.98 13.90 -34.17
N MET A 507 -32.97 13.48 -33.37
CA MET A 507 -34.34 14.02 -33.37
C MET A 507 -34.49 15.42 -32.71
N GLY A 508 -33.39 16.03 -32.26
CA GLY A 508 -33.36 17.38 -31.69
C GLY A 508 -33.72 17.47 -30.20
N VAL A 509 -33.77 16.35 -29.47
CA VAL A 509 -34.08 16.32 -28.02
C VAL A 509 -32.87 16.79 -27.20
N LYS A 510 -33.09 17.67 -26.23
CA LYS A 510 -32.03 18.17 -25.31
C LYS A 510 -32.23 17.66 -23.88
N PRO A 511 -31.23 17.07 -23.21
CA PRO A 511 -31.42 16.50 -21.88
C PRO A 511 -31.86 17.54 -20.85
N SER A 512 -32.65 17.11 -19.86
CA SER A 512 -33.09 17.93 -18.72
C SER A 512 -33.30 17.05 -17.49
N SER A 513 -32.72 17.42 -16.34
CA SER A 513 -32.90 16.70 -15.08
C SER A 513 -34.27 16.91 -14.44
N LEU A 514 -35.00 17.97 -14.84
CA LEU A 514 -36.32 18.28 -14.30
C LEU A 514 -37.33 17.18 -14.66
N PHE A 515 -37.84 16.47 -13.64
CA PHE A 515 -38.87 15.47 -13.82
C PHE A 515 -40.22 16.13 -14.17
N PRO A 516 -40.84 15.79 -15.30
CA PRO A 516 -42.12 16.37 -15.68
C PRO A 516 -43.27 15.65 -14.98
N ASN A 517 -44.07 16.39 -14.21
CA ASN A 517 -45.32 15.92 -13.61
C ASN A 517 -46.42 15.79 -14.67
N SER A 518 -46.26 14.87 -15.62
CA SER A 518 -47.17 14.72 -16.76
C SER A 518 -47.87 13.38 -16.78
N MET A 519 -49.10 13.37 -17.33
CA MET A 519 -49.90 12.15 -17.51
C MET A 519 -49.21 11.08 -18.37
N THR A 520 -48.21 11.46 -19.17
CA THR A 520 -47.44 10.49 -19.98
C THR A 520 -46.69 9.49 -19.11
N PHE A 521 -46.14 9.89 -17.95
CA PHE A 521 -45.48 8.97 -17.02
C PHE A 521 -46.46 8.12 -16.20
N VAL A 522 -47.76 8.46 -16.22
CA VAL A 522 -48.83 7.71 -15.54
C VAL A 522 -49.50 6.72 -16.50
N GLN A 523 -49.72 7.13 -17.75
CA GLN A 523 -50.49 6.36 -18.74
C GLN A 523 -49.63 5.51 -19.67
N ASN A 524 -48.36 5.91 -19.93
CA ASN A 524 -47.48 5.14 -20.79
C ASN A 524 -46.52 4.28 -19.96
N PRO A 525 -46.68 2.95 -19.94
CA PRO A 525 -45.87 2.07 -19.11
C PRO A 525 -44.39 2.11 -19.49
N ASN A 526 -44.04 2.47 -20.73
CA ASN A 526 -42.64 2.54 -21.15
C ASN A 526 -41.90 3.75 -20.55
N TYR A 527 -42.55 4.93 -20.49
CA TYR A 527 -41.96 6.11 -19.86
C TYR A 527 -41.82 5.89 -18.35
N GLN A 528 -42.84 5.31 -17.72
CA GLN A 528 -42.80 4.97 -16.30
C GLN A 528 -41.71 3.93 -16.01
N ALA A 529 -41.58 2.89 -16.84
CA ALA A 529 -40.57 1.87 -16.68
C ALA A 529 -39.14 2.43 -16.81
N ILE A 530 -38.89 3.40 -17.69
CA ILE A 530 -37.57 4.07 -17.77
C ILE A 530 -37.24 4.79 -16.46
N HIS A 531 -38.19 5.53 -15.90
CA HIS A 531 -37.99 6.22 -14.61
C HIS A 531 -37.75 5.23 -13.46
N ASN A 532 -38.57 4.17 -13.38
CA ASN A 532 -38.43 3.14 -12.35
C ASN A 532 -37.10 2.40 -12.46
N ASN A 533 -36.70 1.98 -13.67
CA ASN A 533 -35.41 1.33 -13.88
C ASN A 533 -34.23 2.27 -13.59
N TYR A 534 -34.32 3.57 -13.91
CA TYR A 534 -33.31 4.55 -13.50
C TYR A 534 -33.18 4.64 -11.97
N LYS A 535 -34.30 4.69 -11.25
CA LYS A 535 -34.30 4.70 -9.78
C LYS A 535 -33.75 3.39 -9.20
N ASN A 536 -34.17 2.24 -9.73
CA ASN A 536 -33.74 0.92 -9.28
C ASN A 536 -32.25 0.69 -9.55
N LEU A 537 -31.75 1.08 -10.72
CA LEU A 537 -30.33 0.96 -11.06
C LEU A 537 -29.46 1.80 -10.12
N ARG A 538 -29.89 3.04 -9.79
CA ARG A 538 -29.18 3.87 -8.79
C ARG A 538 -29.21 3.24 -7.39
N LYS A 539 -30.34 2.66 -6.99
CA LYS A 539 -30.47 1.97 -5.69
C LYS A 539 -29.58 0.73 -5.63
N ALA A 540 -29.60 -0.11 -6.66
CA ALA A 540 -28.80 -1.32 -6.76
C ALA A 540 -27.29 -1.01 -6.75
N MET A 541 -26.89 0.16 -7.26
CA MET A 541 -25.50 0.62 -7.27
C MET A 541 -25.11 1.49 -6.09
N ASN A 542 -26.02 1.67 -5.12
CA ASN A 542 -25.88 2.56 -3.99
C ASN A 542 -25.34 3.96 -4.37
N LEU A 543 -25.85 4.47 -5.50
CA LEU A 543 -25.61 5.80 -6.06
C LEU A 543 -26.87 6.68 -5.89
N GLN A 544 -27.45 6.66 -4.68
CA GLN A 544 -28.68 7.42 -4.41
C GLN A 544 -28.42 8.93 -4.35
N ASP A 545 -27.21 9.35 -3.93
CA ASP A 545 -26.79 10.75 -3.99
C ASP A 545 -26.20 11.09 -5.37
N GLU A 546 -26.82 12.05 -6.06
CA GLU A 546 -26.33 12.57 -7.34
C GLU A 546 -24.96 13.24 -7.23
N ASN A 547 -24.61 13.80 -6.05
CA ASN A 547 -23.31 14.43 -5.81
C ASN A 547 -22.14 13.45 -5.89
N LEU A 548 -22.37 12.19 -5.53
CA LEU A 548 -21.36 11.14 -5.58
C LEU A 548 -21.01 10.81 -7.04
N LEU A 549 -22.03 10.61 -7.87
CA LEU A 549 -21.86 10.34 -9.31
C LEU A 549 -21.18 11.53 -10.01
N ILE A 550 -21.60 12.76 -9.72
CA ILE A 550 -20.97 13.98 -10.25
C ILE A 550 -19.51 14.10 -9.80
N SER A 551 -19.20 13.68 -8.58
CA SER A 551 -17.82 13.72 -8.08
C SER A 551 -16.92 12.69 -8.76
N LEU A 552 -17.42 11.49 -9.04
CA LEU A 552 -16.70 10.49 -9.83
C LEU A 552 -16.50 10.94 -11.28
N GLU A 553 -17.49 11.61 -11.87
CA GLU A 553 -17.37 12.21 -13.20
C GLU A 553 -16.23 13.23 -13.27
N LYS A 554 -16.12 14.10 -12.25
CA LYS A 554 -14.99 15.04 -12.15
C LYS A 554 -13.65 14.34 -12.00
N ILE A 555 -13.59 13.17 -11.37
CA ILE A 555 -12.36 12.38 -11.20
C ILE A 555 -11.96 11.69 -12.51
N ASP A 556 -12.93 11.23 -13.30
CA ASP A 556 -12.67 10.65 -14.63
C ASP A 556 -12.08 11.67 -15.61
N GLU A 557 -12.40 12.96 -15.44
CA GLU A 557 -11.83 14.09 -16.20
C GLU A 557 -10.38 14.42 -15.79
N ILE A 558 -9.88 13.89 -14.66
CA ILE A 558 -8.50 14.11 -14.21
C ILE A 558 -7.52 13.44 -15.18
N GLY A 559 -6.64 14.22 -15.81
CA GLY A 559 -5.56 13.73 -16.68
C GLY A 559 -4.34 13.20 -15.91
N LEU A 560 -3.21 13.02 -16.58
CA LEU A 560 -1.93 12.77 -15.91
C LEU A 560 -1.53 14.04 -15.13
N VAL A 561 -1.57 13.94 -13.80
CA VAL A 561 -1.20 14.99 -12.83
C VAL A 561 -0.12 14.40 -11.90
N ASN A 562 0.50 15.26 -11.07
CA ASN A 562 1.47 14.93 -10.00
C ASN A 562 1.48 13.44 -9.59
N MET A 563 2.47 12.69 -10.11
CA MET A 563 2.56 11.24 -9.95
C MET A 563 2.77 10.80 -8.49
N PRO A 564 3.64 11.46 -7.69
CA PRO A 564 3.70 11.20 -6.26
C PRO A 564 2.34 11.25 -5.57
N LEU A 565 1.54 12.30 -5.83
CA LEU A 565 0.21 12.45 -5.24
C LEU A 565 -0.78 11.40 -5.76
N LEU A 566 -0.74 11.07 -7.06
CA LEU A 566 -1.54 10.01 -7.65
C LEU A 566 -1.22 8.66 -7.01
N TYR A 567 0.07 8.36 -6.83
CA TYR A 567 0.55 7.12 -6.22
C TYR A 567 0.15 6.99 -4.75
N GLU A 568 0.27 8.07 -3.99
CA GLU A 568 -0.18 8.16 -2.60
C GLU A 568 -1.69 7.87 -2.49
N ARG A 569 -2.52 8.56 -3.29
CA ARG A 569 -3.97 8.33 -3.33
C ARG A 569 -4.34 6.93 -3.82
N TRP A 570 -3.60 6.38 -4.77
CA TRP A 570 -3.77 5.00 -5.19
C TRP A 570 -3.41 4.02 -4.07
N SER A 571 -2.35 4.30 -3.30
CA SER A 571 -1.97 3.49 -2.13
C SER A 571 -3.07 3.47 -1.08
N LEU A 572 -3.72 4.61 -0.82
CA LEU A 572 -4.92 4.70 0.04
C LEU A 572 -6.02 3.75 -0.43
N ILE A 573 -6.35 3.78 -1.72
CA ILE A 573 -7.36 2.89 -2.32
C ILE A 573 -6.97 1.42 -2.12
N GLN A 574 -5.70 1.07 -2.36
CA GLN A 574 -5.23 -0.30 -2.16
C GLN A 574 -5.33 -0.77 -0.71
N ILE A 575 -4.98 0.09 0.27
CA ILE A 575 -5.12 -0.23 1.69
C ILE A 575 -6.58 -0.56 2.01
N ILE A 576 -7.52 0.29 1.59
CA ILE A 576 -8.96 0.07 1.82
C ILE A 576 -9.42 -1.21 1.12
N MET A 577 -9.02 -1.44 -0.13
CA MET A 577 -9.38 -2.64 -0.87
C MET A 577 -8.86 -3.92 -0.21
N VAL A 578 -7.63 -3.94 0.31
CA VAL A 578 -7.09 -5.10 1.03
C VAL A 578 -7.82 -5.34 2.35
N LEU A 579 -8.08 -4.28 3.13
CA LEU A 579 -8.85 -4.39 4.37
C LEU A 579 -10.27 -4.93 4.12
N LYS A 580 -10.95 -4.43 3.08
CA LYS A 580 -12.32 -4.80 2.73
C LYS A 580 -12.43 -6.17 2.04
N ASN A 581 -11.64 -6.41 1.00
CA ASN A 581 -11.79 -7.56 0.12
C ASN A 581 -11.02 -8.79 0.62
N VAL A 582 -9.91 -8.59 1.35
CA VAL A 582 -9.13 -9.69 1.92
C VAL A 582 -9.47 -9.87 3.39
N PHE A 583 -9.29 -8.85 4.22
CA PHE A 583 -9.45 -8.94 5.68
C PHE A 583 -10.88 -8.74 6.20
N ARG A 584 -11.85 -8.59 5.28
CA ARG A 584 -13.31 -8.58 5.53
C ARG A 584 -13.80 -7.45 6.43
N PHE A 585 -13.04 -6.37 6.57
CA PHE A 585 -13.51 -5.17 7.22
C PHE A 585 -14.66 -4.53 6.43
N VAL A 586 -15.68 -4.07 7.13
CA VAL A 586 -16.83 -3.35 6.58
C VAL A 586 -16.62 -1.86 6.87
N PRO A 587 -16.40 -1.03 5.84
CA PRO A 587 -16.42 0.42 6.01
C PRO A 587 -17.76 0.90 6.58
N GLN A 588 -17.71 1.82 7.54
CA GLN A 588 -18.89 2.43 8.16
C GLN A 588 -19.51 3.52 7.27
N ASP A 589 -20.64 4.10 7.67
CA ASP A 589 -21.38 5.08 6.88
C ASP A 589 -20.51 6.26 6.38
N ASP A 590 -20.90 6.86 5.25
CA ASP A 590 -20.24 8.01 4.60
C ASP A 590 -18.77 7.84 4.14
N TRP A 591 -18.16 6.65 4.31
CA TRP A 591 -16.78 6.37 3.90
C TRP A 591 -16.46 6.76 2.44
N LYS A 592 -17.45 6.63 1.54
CA LYS A 592 -17.33 7.01 0.12
C LYS A 592 -17.02 8.49 -0.05
N TYR A 593 -17.66 9.35 0.74
CA TYR A 593 -17.39 10.79 0.74
C TYR A 593 -16.02 11.09 1.32
N SER A 594 -15.62 10.42 2.41
CA SER A 594 -14.26 10.55 2.96
C SER A 594 -13.19 10.22 1.92
N VAL A 595 -13.33 9.11 1.19
CA VAL A 595 -12.40 8.73 0.11
C VAL A 595 -12.39 9.77 -1.02
N ILE A 596 -13.57 10.19 -1.49
CA ILE A 596 -13.67 11.21 -2.55
C ILE A 596 -13.08 12.54 -2.10
N ASN A 597 -13.27 12.93 -0.83
CA ASN A 597 -12.69 14.14 -0.26
C ASN A 597 -11.17 14.04 -0.20
N ALA A 598 -10.61 12.89 0.20
CA ALA A 598 -9.17 12.65 0.19
C ALA A 598 -8.56 12.79 -1.22
N ILE A 599 -9.32 12.40 -2.24
CA ILE A 599 -8.88 12.46 -3.64
C ILE A 599 -9.06 13.86 -4.25
N LYS A 600 -10.17 14.54 -3.98
CA LYS A 600 -10.51 15.81 -4.63
C LYS A 600 -9.95 17.04 -3.93
N SER A 601 -9.81 16.97 -2.61
CA SER A 601 -9.38 18.11 -1.82
C SER A 601 -7.93 17.93 -1.36
N ASN A 602 -7.31 19.04 -0.94
CA ASN A 602 -6.03 19.03 -0.23
C ASN A 602 -6.26 19.04 1.29
N SER A 603 -7.41 18.52 1.77
CA SER A 603 -7.69 18.47 3.20
C SER A 603 -6.94 17.31 3.85
N SER A 604 -6.35 17.58 5.00
CA SER A 604 -5.71 16.58 5.85
C SER A 604 -6.71 16.02 6.88
N ASP A 605 -6.26 15.05 7.67
CA ASP A 605 -7.00 14.53 8.83
C ASP A 605 -8.35 13.91 8.47
N ILE A 606 -8.41 13.20 7.34
CA ILE A 606 -9.61 12.50 6.90
C ILE A 606 -9.61 11.09 7.49
N SER A 607 -10.68 10.71 8.18
CA SER A 607 -10.86 9.36 8.74
C SER A 607 -11.84 8.51 7.93
N ILE A 608 -11.56 7.21 7.92
CA ILE A 608 -12.43 6.16 7.40
C ILE A 608 -12.47 5.05 8.45
N ASP A 609 -13.64 4.81 9.02
CA ASP A 609 -13.85 3.77 10.01
C ASP A 609 -14.25 2.45 9.35
N LEU A 610 -13.63 1.35 9.77
CA LEU A 610 -13.92 0.02 9.30
C LEU A 610 -14.02 -0.98 10.45
N VAL A 611 -14.96 -1.92 10.37
CA VAL A 611 -15.24 -2.87 11.44
C VAL A 611 -15.17 -4.30 10.92
N ASN A 612 -14.55 -5.20 11.69
CA ASN A 612 -14.65 -6.64 11.51
C ASN A 612 -15.18 -7.26 12.82
N ASP A 613 -16.51 -7.44 12.87
CA ASP A 613 -17.21 -7.97 14.04
C ASP A 613 -16.74 -9.38 14.41
N ASN A 614 -16.60 -10.25 13.42
CA ASN A 614 -16.16 -11.64 13.63
C ASN A 614 -14.74 -11.71 14.20
N GLY A 615 -13.88 -10.78 13.79
CA GLY A 615 -12.52 -10.65 14.26
C GLY A 615 -12.36 -9.82 15.52
N LYS A 616 -13.45 -9.24 16.05
CA LYS A 616 -13.47 -8.25 17.15
C LYS A 616 -12.42 -7.14 16.98
N ARG A 617 -12.40 -6.52 15.79
CA ARG A 617 -11.43 -5.48 15.42
C ARG A 617 -12.11 -4.29 14.76
N ASN A 618 -11.75 -3.09 15.20
CA ASN A 618 -12.17 -1.82 14.62
C ASN A 618 -10.93 -1.04 14.18
N ILE A 619 -10.94 -0.53 12.97
CA ILE A 619 -9.86 0.24 12.38
C ILE A 619 -10.36 1.62 12.01
N THR A 620 -9.66 2.66 12.43
CA THR A 620 -9.78 3.99 11.84
C THR A 620 -8.55 4.23 10.96
N LEU A 621 -8.76 4.25 9.64
CA LEU A 621 -7.74 4.62 8.67
C LEU A 621 -7.78 6.13 8.46
N TRP A 622 -6.68 6.80 8.78
CA TRP A 622 -6.51 8.22 8.54
C TRP A 622 -5.64 8.48 7.33
N TYR A 623 -6.07 9.43 6.50
CA TYR A 623 -5.27 10.02 5.43
C TYR A 623 -4.70 11.37 5.90
N GLU A 624 -3.39 11.52 5.80
CA GLU A 624 -2.65 12.73 6.19
C GLU A 624 -2.96 13.18 7.64
N LYS A 625 -2.94 12.26 8.61
CA LYS A 625 -3.19 12.58 10.03
C LYS A 625 -2.07 13.42 10.61
N ARG A 626 -2.40 14.49 11.34
CA ARG A 626 -1.42 15.22 12.16
C ARG A 626 -1.17 14.48 13.48
N LEU A 627 0.07 14.04 13.67
CA LEU A 627 0.53 13.41 14.91
C LEU A 627 0.79 14.47 16.00
N PRO A 628 0.91 14.08 17.30
CA PRO A 628 1.23 15.01 18.40
C PRO A 628 2.52 15.81 18.17
N ASN A 629 3.50 15.24 17.48
CA ASN A 629 4.74 15.90 17.06
C ASN A 629 4.55 16.90 15.89
N LYS A 630 3.30 17.19 15.50
CA LYS A 630 2.86 18.05 14.38
C LYS A 630 3.25 17.58 12.98
N LYS A 631 3.94 16.44 12.85
CA LYS A 631 4.24 15.83 11.56
C LYS A 631 3.04 15.08 11.02
N LYS A 632 3.09 14.78 9.72
CA LYS A 632 1.95 14.31 8.95
C LYS A 632 2.37 13.14 8.04
N PRO A 633 2.31 11.89 8.52
CA PRO A 633 2.42 10.72 7.64
C PRO A 633 1.26 10.64 6.66
N ASP A 634 1.47 9.96 5.54
CA ASP A 634 0.43 9.79 4.51
C ASP A 634 -0.73 8.94 5.02
N PHE A 635 -0.45 7.85 5.76
CA PHE A 635 -1.48 6.97 6.34
C PHE A 635 -1.21 6.60 7.79
N THR A 636 -2.26 6.59 8.61
CA THR A 636 -2.23 6.06 9.97
C THR A 636 -3.40 5.12 10.20
N LEU A 637 -3.12 3.91 10.64
CA LEU A 637 -4.12 2.91 11.04
C LEU A 637 -4.16 2.86 12.57
N ASP A 638 -5.24 3.39 13.15
CA ASP A 638 -5.55 3.19 14.57
C ASP A 638 -6.44 1.95 14.71
N LEU A 639 -5.91 0.89 15.33
CA LEU A 639 -6.61 -0.36 15.57
C LEU A 639 -7.06 -0.43 17.03
N THR A 640 -8.34 -0.75 17.22
CA THR A 640 -8.89 -1.24 18.48
C THR A 640 -9.28 -2.69 18.32
N TRP A 641 -8.87 -3.56 19.24
CA TRP A 641 -9.22 -4.97 19.21
C TRP A 641 -9.58 -5.48 20.62
N PHE A 642 -10.32 -6.59 20.66
CA PHE A 642 -10.78 -7.22 21.90
C PHE A 642 -10.35 -8.68 21.97
N GLU A 643 -10.13 -9.17 23.19
CA GLU A 643 -9.73 -10.56 23.41
C GLU A 643 -10.84 -11.53 22.98
N GLU A 644 -10.44 -12.73 22.54
CA GLU A 644 -11.35 -13.77 22.08
C GLU A 644 -12.36 -14.17 23.18
N ASP A 645 -11.88 -14.26 24.44
CA ASP A 645 -12.67 -14.62 25.62
C ASP A 645 -13.50 -13.47 26.21
N ASP A 646 -13.27 -12.22 25.80
CA ASP A 646 -14.03 -11.05 26.26
C ASP A 646 -15.38 -10.96 25.52
N LEU A 647 -16.39 -11.66 26.02
CA LEU A 647 -17.72 -11.75 25.40
C LEU A 647 -18.44 -10.39 25.28
N ASN A 648 -18.10 -9.43 26.13
CA ASN A 648 -18.75 -8.11 26.19
C ASN A 648 -17.92 -7.00 25.56
N ASN A 649 -16.76 -7.30 24.98
CA ASN A 649 -15.83 -6.30 24.41
C ASN A 649 -15.54 -5.15 25.39
N SER A 650 -15.33 -5.48 26.66
CA SER A 650 -15.07 -4.55 27.76
C SER A 650 -13.58 -4.17 27.89
N ARG A 651 -12.68 -5.01 27.41
CA ARG A 651 -11.22 -4.86 27.47
C ARG A 651 -10.67 -4.47 26.09
N ALA A 652 -10.78 -3.18 25.77
CA ALA A 652 -10.24 -2.64 24.53
C ALA A 652 -8.71 -2.54 24.57
N HIS A 653 -8.05 -3.05 23.52
CA HIS A 653 -6.62 -2.89 23.29
C HIS A 653 -6.38 -2.01 22.07
N HIS A 654 -5.42 -1.09 22.16
CA HIS A 654 -5.14 -0.13 21.09
C HIS A 654 -3.74 -0.33 20.50
N LYS A 655 -3.65 -0.27 19.17
CA LYS A 655 -2.39 -0.31 18.41
C LYS A 655 -2.45 0.69 17.28
N LYS A 656 -1.32 1.33 16.96
CA LYS A 656 -1.20 2.23 15.81
C LYS A 656 -0.15 1.73 14.84
N PHE A 657 -0.40 1.93 13.54
CA PHE A 657 0.48 1.52 12.46
C PHE A 657 0.58 2.63 11.43
N ILE A 658 1.79 3.02 11.06
CA ILE A 658 2.03 4.20 10.22
C ILE A 658 2.65 3.76 8.91
N MET A 659 2.13 4.31 7.80
CA MET A 659 2.65 4.09 6.47
C MET A 659 2.86 5.42 5.76
N ASP A 660 3.88 5.47 4.91
CA ASP A 660 4.22 6.65 4.11
C ASP A 660 4.53 6.19 2.68
N SER A 661 3.92 6.79 1.67
CA SER A 661 4.13 6.45 0.26
C SER A 661 5.17 7.37 -0.36
N LYS A 662 6.14 6.78 -1.08
CA LYS A 662 7.12 7.56 -1.84
C LYS A 662 7.28 7.00 -3.26
N PHE A 663 6.94 7.83 -4.22
CA PHE A 663 7.14 7.55 -5.64
C PHE A 663 8.56 7.93 -6.07
N TYR A 664 9.53 7.10 -5.70
CA TYR A 664 10.95 7.28 -5.98
C TYR A 664 11.48 6.24 -6.96
N ASP A 665 12.47 6.65 -7.76
CA ASP A 665 13.31 5.80 -8.60
C ASP A 665 14.54 5.31 -7.80
N LYS A 666 15.29 4.35 -8.35
CA LYS A 666 16.47 3.81 -7.63
C LYS A 666 17.50 4.89 -7.33
N ALA A 667 17.72 5.80 -8.27
CA ALA A 667 18.71 6.88 -8.12
C ALA A 667 18.36 7.85 -6.99
N THR A 668 17.08 8.18 -6.81
CA THR A 668 16.59 9.03 -5.72
C THR A 668 16.78 8.34 -4.38
N PHE A 669 16.49 7.04 -4.28
CA PHE A 669 16.81 6.28 -3.08
C PHE A 669 18.31 6.33 -2.76
N VAL A 670 19.18 6.09 -3.74
CA VAL A 670 20.64 6.15 -3.53
C VAL A 670 21.10 7.54 -3.07
N ARG A 671 20.58 8.61 -3.68
CA ARG A 671 20.90 9.99 -3.30
C ARG A 671 20.48 10.32 -1.86
N ASP A 672 19.38 9.73 -1.40
CA ASP A 672 18.83 9.90 -0.06
C ASP A 672 19.45 8.91 0.97
N GLY A 673 20.55 8.23 0.62
CA GLY A 673 21.26 7.31 1.53
C GLY A 673 20.75 5.85 1.49
N GLY A 674 19.89 5.53 0.54
CA GLY A 674 19.29 4.19 0.34
C GLY A 674 17.96 4.00 1.07
N LEU A 675 17.38 2.80 0.89
CA LEU A 675 16.09 2.43 1.48
C LEU A 675 16.09 2.55 3.02
N ILE A 676 17.14 2.03 3.68
CA ILE A 676 17.24 2.01 5.14
C ILE A 676 17.37 3.43 5.71
N ALA A 677 18.14 4.32 5.07
CA ALA A 677 18.25 5.70 5.51
C ALA A 677 16.91 6.41 5.46
N LYS A 678 16.12 6.19 4.39
CA LYS A 678 14.76 6.75 4.29
C LYS A 678 13.82 6.18 5.36
N ILE A 679 13.88 4.88 5.64
CA ILE A 679 13.08 4.25 6.70
C ILE A 679 13.43 4.88 8.07
N ASN A 680 14.72 5.05 8.37
CA ASN A 680 15.17 5.65 9.63
C ASN A 680 14.83 7.14 9.72
N GLU A 681 14.87 7.88 8.60
CA GLU A 681 14.38 9.27 8.53
C GLU A 681 12.90 9.35 8.95
N LEU A 682 12.05 8.42 8.51
CA LEU A 682 10.64 8.40 8.90
C LEU A 682 10.46 7.96 10.36
N TYR A 683 11.16 6.91 10.78
CA TYR A 683 10.99 6.27 12.09
C TYR A 683 11.53 7.14 13.24
N GLU A 684 12.78 7.60 13.15
CA GLU A 684 13.49 8.41 14.16
C GLU A 684 13.49 9.89 13.81
N GLY A 685 13.92 10.27 12.60
CA GLY A 685 14.15 11.67 12.23
C GLY A 685 12.89 12.54 12.26
N LYS A 686 11.80 12.04 11.66
CA LYS A 686 10.46 12.64 11.75
C LYS A 686 9.69 12.15 12.97
N ASN A 687 10.24 11.17 13.68
CA ASN A 687 9.63 10.52 14.84
C ASN A 687 8.19 10.06 14.57
N TYR A 688 7.93 9.44 13.41
CA TYR A 688 6.61 8.85 13.16
C TYR A 688 6.33 7.71 14.14
N SER A 689 7.37 7.04 14.64
CA SER A 689 7.22 5.97 15.63
C SER A 689 6.66 6.43 16.97
N GLU A 690 6.62 7.76 17.24
CA GLU A 690 6.28 8.34 18.55
C GLU A 690 7.14 7.70 19.66
N ASP A 691 8.46 7.85 19.53
CA ASP A 691 9.48 7.34 20.46
C ASP A 691 9.52 5.81 20.52
N GLY A 692 9.48 5.17 19.35
CA GLY A 692 9.59 3.72 19.19
C GLY A 692 8.33 2.93 19.55
N GLN A 693 7.21 3.60 19.84
CA GLN A 693 5.97 2.95 20.26
C GLN A 693 5.20 2.29 19.11
N ASN A 694 5.37 2.82 17.88
CA ASN A 694 4.58 2.41 16.74
C ASN A 694 5.43 1.96 15.55
N PRO A 695 5.03 0.87 14.87
CA PRO A 695 5.65 0.46 13.62
C PRO A 695 5.44 1.49 12.49
N VAL A 696 6.49 1.71 11.68
CA VAL A 696 6.50 2.66 10.55
C VAL A 696 7.01 2.00 9.27
N PHE A 697 6.23 2.04 8.20
CA PHE A 697 6.57 1.38 6.94
C PHE A 697 6.51 2.32 5.73
N LEU A 698 7.47 2.15 4.82
CA LEU A 698 7.51 2.85 3.54
C LEU A 698 6.80 2.03 2.45
N ILE A 699 6.00 2.67 1.60
CA ILE A 699 5.40 2.06 0.41
C ILE A 699 6.06 2.69 -0.83
N HIS A 700 6.61 1.87 -1.73
CA HIS A 700 7.30 2.39 -2.93
C HIS A 700 7.09 1.52 -4.19
N PRO A 701 7.19 2.11 -5.39
CA PRO A 701 6.99 1.40 -6.66
C PRO A 701 8.29 0.88 -7.29
N CYS A 702 9.45 1.07 -6.66
CA CYS A 702 10.77 0.71 -7.19
C CYS A 702 11.09 -0.77 -6.94
N ASN A 703 11.27 -1.57 -8.00
CA ASN A 703 11.43 -3.05 -7.92
C ASN A 703 12.87 -3.53 -7.69
N ASN A 704 13.84 -2.63 -7.67
CA ASN A 704 15.27 -2.94 -7.62
C ASN A 704 16.01 -2.13 -6.54
N VAL A 705 15.26 -1.63 -5.55
CA VAL A 705 15.82 -0.83 -4.44
C VAL A 705 16.56 -1.69 -3.42
N ILE A 706 16.20 -2.97 -3.31
CA ILE A 706 16.87 -3.93 -2.45
C ILE A 706 18.03 -4.56 -3.23
N ASP A 707 19.27 -4.23 -2.84
CA ASP A 707 20.46 -4.76 -3.51
C ASP A 707 20.77 -6.22 -3.11
N LYS A 708 20.41 -6.59 -1.87
CA LYS A 708 20.63 -7.94 -1.31
C LYS A 708 19.32 -8.50 -0.81
N ARG A 709 18.97 -9.68 -1.33
CA ARG A 709 17.78 -10.42 -0.92
C ARG A 709 17.80 -10.67 0.59
N VAL A 710 16.64 -10.54 1.24
CA VAL A 710 16.50 -10.60 2.71
C VAL A 710 15.93 -11.91 3.26
N THR A 711 15.25 -12.68 2.42
CA THR A 711 14.72 -14.02 2.75
C THR A 711 14.75 -14.94 1.53
N ALA A 712 14.75 -16.26 1.75
CA ALA A 712 14.70 -17.28 0.70
C ALA A 712 13.38 -17.30 -0.08
N GLN A 713 12.35 -16.63 0.42
CA GLN A 713 11.07 -16.45 -0.27
C GLN A 713 11.18 -15.33 -1.31
N ASP A 714 10.39 -15.39 -2.39
CA ASP A 714 10.55 -14.47 -3.52
C ASP A 714 10.28 -13.00 -3.19
N TRP A 715 9.42 -12.74 -2.21
CA TRP A 715 9.10 -11.38 -1.77
C TRP A 715 10.31 -10.63 -1.21
N GLY A 716 11.28 -11.34 -0.62
CA GLY A 716 12.50 -10.75 -0.07
C GLY A 716 13.46 -10.15 -1.10
N LYS A 717 13.10 -10.19 -2.40
CA LYS A 717 13.79 -9.46 -3.46
C LYS A 717 13.30 -8.01 -3.60
N TYR A 718 12.07 -7.74 -3.16
CA TYR A 718 11.36 -6.50 -3.45
C TYR A 718 10.96 -5.73 -2.18
N SER A 719 10.66 -6.45 -1.09
CA SER A 719 10.22 -5.90 0.18
C SER A 719 11.16 -6.30 1.32
N TYR A 720 11.22 -5.46 2.35
CA TYR A 720 11.93 -5.69 3.60
C TYR A 720 10.99 -5.34 4.75
N LEU A 721 10.62 -6.32 5.56
CA LEU A 721 9.63 -6.16 6.63
C LEU A 721 10.23 -5.94 8.01
N GLY A 722 11.55 -5.71 8.12
CA GLY A 722 12.23 -5.63 9.42
C GLY A 722 12.46 -7.01 10.05
N GLU A 723 12.47 -8.06 9.24
CA GLU A 723 12.50 -9.47 9.66
C GLU A 723 13.91 -10.02 9.94
N VAL A 724 14.93 -9.29 9.53
CA VAL A 724 16.35 -9.63 9.68
C VAL A 724 17.18 -8.38 9.91
N ASP A 725 18.33 -8.58 10.56
CA ASP A 725 19.45 -7.64 10.50
C ASP A 725 19.92 -7.50 9.05
N TYR A 726 19.54 -6.37 8.44
CA TYR A 726 19.83 -6.04 7.05
C TYR A 726 21.25 -5.48 6.87
N GLN A 727 21.74 -4.72 7.85
CA GLN A 727 23.04 -4.03 7.79
C GLN A 727 24.20 -4.93 8.24
N GLY A 728 23.92 -6.01 8.96
CA GLY A 728 24.91 -6.93 9.52
C GLY A 728 25.60 -6.38 10.77
N ASN A 729 25.01 -5.38 11.42
CA ASN A 729 25.53 -4.71 12.62
C ASN A 729 24.94 -5.28 13.93
N GLY A 730 24.10 -6.32 13.85
CA GLY A 730 23.41 -6.91 15.00
C GLY A 730 22.10 -6.23 15.37
N GLU A 731 21.65 -5.21 14.63
CA GLU A 731 20.38 -4.54 14.89
C GLU A 731 19.21 -5.29 14.24
N TYR A 732 18.26 -5.70 15.07
CA TYR A 732 17.02 -6.34 14.66
C TYR A 732 15.86 -5.38 14.88
N TYR A 733 15.12 -5.07 13.81
CA TYR A 733 13.98 -4.16 13.89
C TYR A 733 12.70 -4.86 14.35
N ALA A 734 12.67 -6.18 14.49
CA ALA A 734 11.52 -6.92 15.01
C ALA A 734 10.18 -6.59 14.31
N HIS A 735 10.19 -6.22 13.03
CA HIS A 735 9.04 -5.67 12.30
C HIS A 735 8.48 -4.31 12.77
N ASP A 736 9.27 -3.49 13.44
CA ASP A 736 8.90 -2.11 13.80
C ASP A 736 9.15 -1.12 12.66
N ARG A 737 10.01 -1.46 11.71
CA ARG A 737 10.24 -0.63 10.53
C ARG A 737 10.67 -1.43 9.32
N GLY A 738 10.26 -0.96 8.15
CA GLY A 738 10.52 -1.64 6.88
C GLY A 738 9.96 -0.89 5.67
N ALA A 739 9.97 -1.55 4.51
CA ALA A 739 9.42 -1.05 3.28
C ALA A 739 8.82 -2.18 2.42
N ILE A 740 7.73 -1.86 1.72
CA ILE A 740 7.09 -2.77 0.77
C ILE A 740 7.09 -2.22 -0.65
N TYR A 741 7.26 -3.14 -1.59
CA TYR A 741 7.06 -2.87 -3.00
C TYR A 741 5.57 -2.95 -3.34
N LEU A 742 5.03 -1.86 -3.87
CA LEU A 742 3.65 -1.77 -4.33
C LEU A 742 3.58 -1.03 -5.66
N ASN A 743 3.26 -1.75 -6.74
CA ASN A 743 3.27 -1.20 -8.10
C ASN A 743 2.12 -1.80 -8.94
N PRO A 744 1.23 -0.97 -9.52
CA PRO A 744 0.09 -1.43 -10.30
C PRO A 744 0.43 -2.03 -11.67
N ILE A 745 1.68 -1.92 -12.11
CA ILE A 745 2.13 -2.47 -13.40
C ILE A 745 2.56 -3.94 -13.23
N ASP A 746 3.00 -4.31 -12.03
CA ASP A 746 3.47 -5.65 -11.75
C ASP A 746 2.32 -6.57 -11.33
N ASP A 747 1.73 -7.23 -12.32
CA ASP A 747 0.60 -8.14 -12.13
C ASP A 747 0.98 -9.39 -11.28
N ARG A 748 2.27 -9.67 -11.04
CA ARG A 748 2.71 -10.81 -10.22
C ARG A 748 2.60 -10.54 -8.73
N LEU A 749 2.88 -9.32 -8.28
CA LEU A 749 2.96 -8.96 -6.85
C LEU A 749 1.94 -7.90 -6.41
N TYR A 750 1.10 -7.45 -7.35
CA TYR A 750 0.19 -6.30 -7.28
C TYR A 750 -0.29 -5.87 -5.88
N SER A 751 -0.82 -6.78 -5.04
CA SER A 751 -1.27 -6.46 -3.66
C SER A 751 -0.72 -7.40 -2.58
N ASP A 752 0.12 -8.37 -2.94
CA ASP A 752 0.55 -9.43 -2.02
C ASP A 752 1.44 -8.88 -0.91
N GLU A 753 2.32 -7.95 -1.24
CA GLU A 753 3.23 -7.32 -0.26
C GLU A 753 2.47 -6.47 0.75
N LEU A 754 1.45 -5.72 0.29
CA LEU A 754 0.56 -4.96 1.16
C LEU A 754 -0.30 -5.88 2.03
N GLN A 755 -0.83 -6.97 1.47
CA GLN A 755 -1.55 -8.00 2.22
C GLN A 755 -0.64 -8.65 3.27
N ARG A 756 0.62 -8.94 2.95
CA ARG A 756 1.60 -9.49 3.89
C ARG A 756 1.89 -8.51 5.02
N LEU A 757 2.07 -7.22 4.71
CA LEU A 757 2.32 -6.17 5.70
C LEU A 757 1.14 -5.97 6.66
N LEU A 758 -0.06 -5.77 6.12
CA LEU A 758 -1.27 -5.62 6.93
C LEU A 758 -1.58 -6.90 7.71
N GLY A 759 -1.35 -8.08 7.12
CA GLY A 759 -1.47 -9.36 7.80
C GLY A 759 -0.50 -9.51 8.96
N MET A 760 0.76 -9.09 8.80
CA MET A 760 1.75 -9.03 9.87
C MET A 760 1.27 -8.11 11.00
N PHE A 761 0.80 -6.89 10.70
CA PHE A 761 0.28 -5.98 11.72
C PHE A 761 -0.94 -6.58 12.46
N LEU A 762 -1.90 -7.15 11.72
CA LEU A 762 -3.15 -7.69 12.26
C LEU A 762 -3.03 -9.08 12.91
N GLN A 763 -1.88 -9.75 12.82
CA GLN A 763 -1.62 -11.05 13.47
C GLN A 763 -0.51 -10.98 14.51
N TYR A 764 0.62 -10.35 14.18
CA TYR A 764 1.85 -10.41 14.95
C TYR A 764 1.96 -9.30 16.00
N LYS A 765 1.60 -8.06 15.62
CA LYS A 765 1.86 -6.86 16.44
C LYS A 765 0.73 -6.50 17.42
N LEU A 766 -0.23 -7.40 17.64
CA LEU A 766 -1.42 -7.13 18.47
C LEU A 766 -1.15 -7.23 19.97
N ASP A 767 -0.70 -8.39 20.44
CA ASP A 767 -0.53 -8.66 21.88
C ASP A 767 0.95 -8.51 22.26
N SER A 768 1.23 -8.04 23.49
CA SER A 768 2.55 -8.22 24.09
C SER A 768 2.83 -9.72 24.33
N ASP A 769 4.09 -10.14 24.33
CA ASP A 769 4.56 -11.53 24.60
C ASP A 769 4.32 -12.02 26.07
N MET A 770 3.20 -11.62 26.66
CA MET A 770 2.80 -11.95 28.02
C MET A 770 2.27 -13.39 28.08
N HIS A 771 2.98 -14.19 28.87
CA HIS A 771 2.90 -15.64 29.07
C HIS A 771 1.63 -16.13 29.79
N ARG A 772 0.46 -15.55 29.55
CA ARG A 772 -0.67 -15.77 30.46
C ARG A 772 -1.24 -17.20 30.49
N TYR A 773 -0.99 -18.09 29.51
CA TYR A 773 -1.79 -19.34 29.42
C TYR A 773 -1.09 -20.63 28.95
N GLY A 774 0.25 -20.71 28.92
CA GLY A 774 0.93 -21.95 28.48
C GLY A 774 0.61 -22.36 27.03
N SER A 775 0.23 -21.38 26.21
CA SER A 775 -0.15 -21.52 24.78
C SER A 775 0.46 -20.34 24.01
N ASP A 776 0.97 -20.60 22.81
CA ASP A 776 1.51 -19.58 21.89
C ASP A 776 0.40 -18.95 21.02
N LYS A 777 -0.87 -19.38 21.18
CA LYS A 777 -2.01 -18.74 20.51
C LYS A 777 -2.14 -17.29 20.96
N THR A 778 -2.51 -16.42 20.03
CA THR A 778 -2.87 -15.02 20.31
C THR A 778 -4.11 -14.88 21.18
N LEU A 779 -4.17 -13.80 21.96
CA LEU A 779 -5.34 -13.38 22.74
C LEU A 779 -6.43 -12.80 21.82
N ALA A 780 -6.03 -12.15 20.73
CA ALA A 780 -6.93 -11.69 19.70
C ALA A 780 -7.56 -12.88 18.93
N VAL A 781 -8.76 -12.68 18.40
CA VAL A 781 -9.39 -13.69 17.52
C VAL A 781 -8.47 -13.97 16.33
N PRO A 782 -8.03 -15.22 16.09
CA PRO A 782 -7.16 -15.53 14.96
C PRO A 782 -7.78 -15.15 13.62
N MET A 783 -6.93 -14.85 12.64
CA MET A 783 -7.37 -14.40 11.31
C MET A 783 -6.54 -15.05 10.22
N CYS A 784 -7.18 -15.46 9.11
CA CYS A 784 -6.50 -16.01 7.96
C CYS A 784 -5.75 -14.93 7.16
N ILE A 785 -4.42 -14.99 7.03
CA ILE A 785 -3.70 -14.00 6.21
C ILE A 785 -4.08 -14.06 4.72
N ARG A 786 -4.48 -15.23 4.20
CA ARG A 786 -4.80 -15.41 2.77
C ARG A 786 -6.19 -14.88 2.41
N CYS A 787 -7.20 -15.05 3.27
CA CYS A 787 -8.59 -14.76 2.95
C CYS A 787 -9.39 -14.00 4.03
N GLY A 788 -8.73 -13.58 5.11
CA GLY A 788 -9.31 -12.82 6.22
C GLY A 788 -10.32 -13.56 7.09
N SER A 789 -10.61 -14.84 6.83
CA SER A 789 -11.56 -15.60 7.65
C SER A 789 -11.08 -15.70 9.10
N ASN A 790 -11.99 -15.50 10.04
CA ASN A 790 -11.75 -15.75 11.47
C ASN A 790 -12.13 -17.19 11.88
N ASN A 791 -12.65 -17.99 10.95
CA ASN A 791 -12.97 -19.40 11.19
C ASN A 791 -11.73 -20.27 10.96
N LEU A 792 -10.91 -20.41 12.01
CA LEU A 792 -9.75 -21.27 12.05
C LEU A 792 -9.95 -22.43 13.03
N VAL A 793 -9.69 -23.65 12.57
CA VAL A 793 -9.82 -24.87 13.37
C VAL A 793 -8.44 -25.33 13.82
N LYS A 794 -8.30 -25.65 15.10
CA LYS A 794 -7.07 -26.20 15.66
C LYS A 794 -6.84 -27.61 15.12
N ILE A 795 -5.63 -27.88 14.67
CA ILE A 795 -5.20 -29.20 14.22
C ILE A 795 -4.68 -30.00 15.43
N GLU A 796 -5.24 -31.19 15.64
CA GLU A 796 -4.72 -32.11 16.64
C GLU A 796 -3.32 -32.60 16.27
N LYS A 797 -2.42 -32.60 17.25
CA LYS A 797 -1.03 -33.01 17.07
C LYS A 797 -0.80 -34.36 17.72
N ASN A 798 0.01 -35.18 17.07
CA ASN A 798 0.63 -36.31 17.74
C ASN A 798 1.54 -35.77 18.86
N THR A 799 1.31 -36.22 20.10
CA THR A 799 1.89 -35.66 21.34
C THR A 799 3.35 -36.06 21.56
N VAL A 800 3.84 -37.02 20.79
CA VAL A 800 5.16 -37.64 20.97
C VAL A 800 6.04 -37.41 19.74
N TRP A 801 7.34 -37.24 19.97
CA TRP A 801 8.41 -37.27 18.96
C TRP A 801 9.64 -37.98 19.53
N TYR A 802 10.54 -38.47 18.67
CA TYR A 802 11.82 -39.04 19.09
C TYR A 802 12.93 -38.05 18.76
N ASP A 803 13.80 -37.77 19.73
CA ASP A 803 14.95 -36.90 19.51
C ASP A 803 16.09 -37.60 18.77
N LYS A 804 17.19 -36.87 18.55
CA LYS A 804 18.35 -37.36 17.78
C LYS A 804 19.02 -38.55 18.46
N ASP A 805 18.84 -38.70 19.76
CA ASP A 805 19.34 -39.79 20.59
C ASP A 805 18.29 -40.91 20.72
N ASN A 806 17.23 -40.85 19.89
CA ASN A 806 16.11 -41.77 19.85
C ASN A 806 15.32 -41.84 21.17
N VAL A 807 15.39 -40.78 21.98
CA VAL A 807 14.64 -40.67 23.23
C VAL A 807 13.25 -40.13 22.94
N GLN A 808 12.24 -40.79 23.48
CA GLN A 808 10.86 -40.34 23.39
C GLN A 808 10.67 -39.03 24.17
N ARG A 809 10.22 -38.00 23.47
CA ARG A 809 9.94 -36.67 24.02
C ARG A 809 8.49 -36.29 23.75
N THR A 810 7.90 -35.57 24.69
CA THR A 810 6.57 -34.97 24.50
C THR A 810 6.72 -33.63 23.79
N LYS A 811 5.89 -33.37 22.77
CA LYS A 811 5.84 -32.05 22.13
C LYS A 811 5.35 -31.02 23.14
N THR A 812 5.91 -29.82 23.06
CA THR A 812 5.40 -28.70 23.85
C THR A 812 3.91 -28.49 23.57
N GLN A 813 3.12 -28.39 24.63
CA GLN A 813 1.70 -28.05 24.53
C GLN A 813 1.50 -26.59 24.08
N ARG A 814 2.56 -25.76 24.11
CA ARG A 814 2.51 -24.34 23.78
C ARG A 814 2.24 -24.06 22.31
N SER A 815 2.89 -24.77 21.39
CA SER A 815 2.71 -24.50 19.96
C SER A 815 1.30 -24.88 19.51
N VAL A 816 0.66 -24.02 18.70
CA VAL A 816 -0.71 -24.22 18.20
C VAL A 816 -0.73 -24.23 16.68
N TRP A 817 -1.30 -25.27 16.08
CA TRP A 817 -1.43 -25.41 14.63
C TRP A 817 -2.89 -25.24 14.26
N MET A 818 -3.18 -24.47 13.22
CA MET A 818 -4.54 -24.20 12.79
C MET A 818 -4.66 -24.23 11.28
N THR A 819 -5.85 -24.54 10.79
CA THR A 819 -6.22 -24.50 9.38
C THR A 819 -7.44 -23.60 9.21
N CYS A 820 -7.41 -22.73 8.20
CA CYS A 820 -8.59 -21.96 7.81
C CYS A 820 -9.66 -22.87 7.19
N SER A 821 -10.89 -22.82 7.72
CA SER A 821 -12.01 -23.64 7.23
C SER A 821 -12.48 -23.29 5.81
N GLU A 822 -12.07 -22.12 5.29
CA GLU A 822 -12.54 -21.63 3.99
C GLU A 822 -11.53 -21.80 2.85
N CYS A 823 -10.25 -21.55 3.11
CA CYS A 823 -9.20 -21.61 2.09
C CYS A 823 -8.09 -22.61 2.41
N GLU A 824 -8.23 -23.36 3.50
CA GLU A 824 -7.29 -24.39 3.94
C GLU A 824 -5.87 -23.88 4.24
N GLN A 825 -5.67 -22.56 4.28
CA GLN A 825 -4.39 -21.97 4.66
C GLN A 825 -4.03 -22.42 6.07
N MET A 826 -2.87 -23.06 6.18
CA MET A 826 -2.29 -23.46 7.46
C MET A 826 -1.58 -22.28 8.10
N GLN A 827 -1.73 -22.17 9.42
CA GLN A 827 -0.97 -21.25 10.27
C GLN A 827 -0.46 -21.96 11.50
N VAL A 828 0.75 -21.62 11.92
CA VAL A 828 1.37 -22.19 13.11
C VAL A 828 1.85 -21.07 14.02
N TYR A 829 1.36 -21.10 15.25
CA TYR A 829 1.78 -20.27 16.36
C TYR A 829 2.84 -21.04 17.16
N ASN A 830 3.95 -20.38 17.39
CA ASN A 830 5.09 -20.94 18.10
C ASN A 830 5.84 -19.82 18.84
N HIS A 831 6.97 -20.15 19.44
CA HIS A 831 7.87 -19.20 20.07
C HIS A 831 9.30 -19.36 19.53
N CYS A 832 10.11 -18.33 19.77
CA CYS A 832 11.55 -18.37 19.54
C CYS A 832 12.21 -19.49 20.38
N SER A 833 13.14 -20.23 19.78
CA SER A 833 13.84 -21.32 20.48
C SER A 833 14.91 -20.82 21.47
N SER A 834 15.28 -19.54 21.42
CA SER A 834 16.23 -18.95 22.35
C SER A 834 15.60 -18.87 23.75
N ARG A 835 16.25 -19.45 24.76
CA ARG A 835 15.72 -19.45 26.15
C ARG A 835 15.55 -18.04 26.74
N ASN A 836 16.27 -17.05 26.21
CA ASN A 836 16.23 -15.66 26.65
C ASN A 836 15.19 -14.82 25.88
N HIS A 837 14.67 -15.35 24.76
CA HIS A 837 13.65 -14.68 23.94
C HIS A 837 12.45 -15.60 23.81
N GLN A 838 11.38 -15.31 24.53
CA GLN A 838 10.15 -16.10 24.49
C GLN A 838 9.11 -15.49 23.54
N SER A 839 9.57 -14.67 22.59
CA SER A 839 8.75 -13.94 21.65
C SER A 839 7.99 -14.92 20.75
N ARG A 840 6.70 -14.64 20.54
CA ARG A 840 5.85 -15.43 19.65
C ARG A 840 6.39 -15.35 18.23
N ILE A 841 6.18 -16.40 17.45
CA ILE A 841 6.44 -16.44 16.01
C ILE A 841 5.26 -17.12 15.32
N ILE A 842 4.80 -16.54 14.21
CA ILE A 842 3.65 -17.02 13.45
C ILE A 842 4.10 -17.39 12.04
N LYS A 843 3.99 -18.67 11.70
CA LYS A 843 4.27 -19.18 10.35
C LYS A 843 2.97 -19.32 9.58
N ASN A 844 2.88 -18.67 8.42
CA ASN A 844 1.71 -18.67 7.54
C ASN A 844 1.95 -19.49 6.26
N GLY A 845 2.54 -20.69 6.40
CA GLY A 845 2.96 -21.50 5.25
C GLY A 845 4.19 -20.94 4.54
N LEU A 846 4.44 -21.42 3.32
CA LEU A 846 5.66 -21.05 2.57
C LEU A 846 5.57 -19.62 2.00
N TYR A 847 4.42 -19.28 1.41
CA TYR A 847 4.26 -18.06 0.62
C TYR A 847 3.91 -16.81 1.46
N TRP A 848 3.03 -16.95 2.44
CA TRP A 848 2.48 -15.81 3.21
C TRP A 848 3.24 -15.50 4.51
N SER A 849 4.27 -16.28 4.86
CA SER A 849 5.10 -15.96 6.02
C SER A 849 5.87 -14.66 5.80
N TYR A 850 5.76 -13.73 6.75
CA TYR A 850 6.46 -12.44 6.79
C TYR A 850 7.80 -12.49 7.53
N HIS A 851 8.06 -13.57 8.28
CA HIS A 851 9.37 -13.84 8.86
C HIS A 851 10.34 -14.33 7.79
N SER A 852 11.64 -14.05 7.97
CA SER A 852 12.68 -14.58 7.07
C SER A 852 12.80 -16.10 7.24
N ALA A 853 12.83 -16.80 6.11
CA ALA A 853 13.13 -18.22 6.08
C ALA A 853 14.64 -18.48 6.14
N ARG A 854 15.04 -19.64 6.67
CA ARG A 854 16.42 -20.13 6.57
C ARG A 854 16.76 -20.40 5.12
N ALA A 855 17.95 -19.98 4.69
CA ALA A 855 18.39 -20.11 3.30
C ALA A 855 18.37 -21.58 2.82
N ILE A 856 18.80 -22.50 3.68
CA ILE A 856 18.90 -23.94 3.39
C ILE A 856 17.56 -24.66 3.58
N GLU A 857 16.76 -24.22 4.54
CA GLU A 857 15.47 -24.82 4.92
C GLU A 857 14.35 -23.80 4.82
N ILE A 858 13.77 -23.68 3.63
CA ILE A 858 12.78 -22.64 3.28
C ILE A 858 11.48 -22.67 4.12
N PHE A 859 11.21 -23.79 4.81
CA PHE A 859 10.06 -23.93 5.70
C PHE A 859 10.38 -23.53 7.15
N ASN A 860 11.65 -23.40 7.53
CA ASN A 860 12.01 -22.94 8.87
C ASN A 860 12.19 -21.43 8.89
N ILE A 861 11.49 -20.76 9.80
CA ILE A 861 11.54 -19.29 9.92
C ILE A 861 12.38 -18.84 11.12
N LYS A 862 13.00 -17.67 10.95
CA LYS A 862 13.84 -16.98 11.91
C LYS A 862 13.00 -16.05 12.79
N CYS A 863 13.41 -15.91 14.04
CA CYS A 863 12.90 -14.91 14.96
C CYS A 863 13.34 -13.51 14.50
N PRO A 864 12.42 -12.56 14.31
CA PRO A 864 12.77 -11.22 13.83
C PRO A 864 13.48 -10.36 14.88
N GLU A 865 13.53 -10.78 16.16
CA GLU A 865 14.22 -10.07 17.25
C GLU A 865 15.67 -10.51 17.46
N CYS A 866 16.02 -11.76 17.15
CA CYS A 866 17.37 -12.28 17.44
C CYS A 866 17.97 -13.16 16.35
N GLY A 867 17.21 -13.42 15.27
CA GLY A 867 17.61 -14.31 14.19
C GLY A 867 17.69 -15.79 14.56
N SER A 868 17.39 -16.16 15.81
CA SER A 868 17.34 -17.57 16.24
C SER A 868 16.18 -18.31 15.57
N TRP A 869 16.27 -19.63 15.53
CA TRP A 869 15.23 -20.47 14.92
C TRP A 869 13.95 -20.48 15.76
N GLY A 870 12.79 -20.63 15.12
CA GLY A 870 11.58 -21.02 15.86
C GLY A 870 11.63 -22.49 16.28
N GLY A 871 11.01 -22.85 17.41
CA GLY A 871 10.96 -24.23 17.92
C GLY A 871 9.98 -25.15 17.18
N TRP A 872 10.13 -25.32 15.86
CA TRP A 872 9.12 -25.92 14.94
C TRP A 872 8.99 -27.44 14.91
#